data_AF-A0A1V5KX08-F1
#
_entry.id   AF-A0A1V5KX08-F1
#
_cell.length_a   1.000
_cell.length_b   1.000
_cell.length_c   1.000
_cell.angle_alpha   90.00
_cell.angle_beta   90.00
_cell.angle_gamma   90.00
#
_symmetry.space_group_name_H-M   'P 1'
#
loop_
_entity.id
_entity.type
_entity.pdbx_description
1 polymer ?
#
loop_
_entity_poly.entity_id
_entity_poly.type
_entity_poly.pdbx_seq_one_letter_code
_entity_poly.pdbx_strand_id
1 'polypeptide(L)'
;MPAARLAGLLPSQDTVPLRSRIEMARELAPQLPSSLRDLVHNSLQEWEQQIGAFTAGKIYMLLIDQAAESANKEANAGVLMPLYAIGRERPADAEEDHCRLNNQIYFGKHALYWTLLDGIQAAHKLLPDAAAKWHYAIHYSIQEKSTEVNGTSLGLAAALLAWTTALNCFHKHQAARIGANLAVTGGIDQAGRITAVDAAGLRAKIHAAFFSPVDRLYLPAANWSEAMHIHAQLEQRYPRRQLQLHPLETLEQAVQDRNLVEWTRPGYVRRINGLLRRKRNRPVLQILIVFILMALVFANQPGIMAWFDRKPAQFIFRGQQMIARNEAGHTLWKYRFAFIPHAPAYTIKAGTILVDDLNGDGKAETVLGTHESHQPEHSAVLYAFSAKGRLLWPPLRLGRGLQTQAGDSITACYHTNKIISAPLKPGQPKALLVAIAHDESHPSCLALVSPGGTLAGAFWNAGHIIETAAADLDKDGESEFLAGGFDNETGRAWMAVFHANEIQGAAPRSDPNYILAGLPTTRPSLLLRFPPSPFWQRGGHRDHVGVIEVVGNTINIDVGNAGLIYGILDDLKFIMYSYLLADDLKSITLHDLPDYLFAQYLAQFKKPLTGIDVQRLLPVERWNGNEWVPFPASYGTAVPSHAGLH
;
A
#
# COMPACT_ATOMS: atom_id res chain seq x y z
N MET A 1 11.32 -8.80 51.02
CA MET A 1 11.71 -9.67 49.89
C MET A 1 11.43 -11.16 50.16
N PRO A 2 10.16 -11.64 50.10
CA PRO A 2 9.85 -13.08 50.17
C PRO A 2 9.30 -13.66 48.85
N ALA A 3 8.90 -12.83 47.88
CA ALA A 3 8.23 -13.27 46.65
C ALA A 3 9.17 -13.94 45.63
N ALA A 4 10.47 -13.62 45.63
CA ALA A 4 11.44 -14.21 44.71
C ALA A 4 11.83 -15.66 45.06
N ARG A 5 11.70 -16.08 46.33
CA ARG A 5 11.99 -17.46 46.76
C ARG A 5 10.88 -18.45 46.40
N LEU A 6 9.63 -17.99 46.31
CA LEU A 6 8.49 -18.81 45.87
C LEU A 6 8.44 -19.01 44.34
N ALA A 7 9.18 -18.21 43.56
CA ALA A 7 9.20 -18.30 42.11
C ALA A 7 10.26 -19.27 41.53
N GLY A 8 11.05 -19.95 42.37
CA GLY A 8 12.06 -20.92 41.90
C GLY A 8 13.20 -20.32 41.06
N LEU A 9 13.46 -19.02 41.18
CA LEU A 9 14.44 -18.28 40.37
C LEU A 9 15.84 -18.21 40.99
N LEU A 10 16.08 -18.85 42.13
CA LEU A 10 17.42 -19.02 42.70
C LEU A 10 17.75 -20.52 42.78
N PRO A 11 18.95 -20.94 42.32
CA PRO A 11 19.40 -22.32 42.46
C PRO A 11 19.36 -22.72 43.94
N SER A 12 18.88 -23.94 44.22
CA SER A 12 19.01 -24.53 45.56
C SER A 12 20.50 -24.58 45.92
N GLN A 13 20.90 -23.76 46.88
CA GLN A 13 22.19 -23.95 47.55
C GLN A 13 22.08 -25.20 48.43
N ASP A 14 23.15 -25.99 48.42
CA ASP A 14 23.37 -27.24 49.17
C ASP A 14 22.87 -28.55 48.56
N THR A 15 23.30 -28.81 47.33
CA THR A 15 23.84 -30.14 47.01
C THR A 15 25.24 -29.94 46.45
N VAL A 16 26.28 -30.29 47.21
CA VAL A 16 27.60 -30.53 46.62
C VAL A 16 27.37 -31.47 45.45
N PRO A 17 27.73 -31.12 44.19
CA PRO A 17 27.54 -32.02 43.08
C PRO A 17 28.31 -33.29 43.41
N LEU A 18 27.59 -34.41 43.57
CA LEU A 18 28.21 -35.72 43.64
C LEU A 18 29.15 -35.81 42.44
N ARG A 19 30.46 -35.84 42.71
CA ARG A 19 31.49 -36.01 41.68
C ARG A 19 31.08 -37.16 40.79
N SER A 20 31.14 -36.97 39.46
CA SER A 20 30.75 -38.04 38.56
C SER A 20 31.68 -39.24 38.77
N ARG A 21 31.18 -40.46 38.63
CA ARG A 21 31.97 -41.67 38.91
C ARG A 21 33.18 -41.81 38.01
N ILE A 22 33.05 -41.26 36.81
CA ILE A 22 34.14 -41.10 35.84
C ILE A 22 35.24 -40.21 36.44
N GLU A 23 34.91 -39.11 37.11
CA GLU A 23 35.90 -38.27 37.80
C GLU A 23 36.63 -39.04 38.91
N MET A 24 35.91 -39.81 39.72
CA MET A 24 36.54 -40.64 40.77
C MET A 24 37.44 -41.74 40.18
N ALA A 25 36.98 -42.40 39.11
CA ALA A 25 37.78 -43.42 38.43
C ALA A 25 39.01 -42.82 37.73
N ARG A 26 38.91 -41.59 37.21
CA ARG A 26 40.03 -40.82 36.63
C ARG A 26 41.07 -40.46 37.68
N GLU A 27 40.65 -40.14 38.92
CA GLU A 27 41.57 -39.89 40.04
C GLU A 27 42.29 -41.16 40.52
N LEU A 28 41.65 -42.32 40.41
CA LEU A 28 42.21 -43.61 40.84
C LEU A 28 43.03 -44.31 39.76
N ALA A 29 42.75 -44.09 38.48
CA ALA A 29 43.41 -44.75 37.35
C ALA A 29 44.96 -44.62 37.36
N PRO A 30 45.57 -43.48 37.74
CA PRO A 30 47.03 -43.35 37.84
C PRO A 30 47.66 -44.27 38.89
N GLN A 31 46.89 -44.70 39.89
CA GLN A 31 47.35 -45.54 41.01
C GLN A 31 47.36 -47.03 40.66
N LEU A 32 46.82 -47.42 39.49
CA LEU A 32 46.77 -48.81 39.05
C LEU A 32 48.10 -49.28 38.41
N PRO A 33 48.41 -50.59 38.47
CA PRO A 33 49.50 -51.21 37.71
C PRO A 33 49.39 -50.92 36.21
N SER A 34 50.51 -50.83 35.50
CA SER A 34 50.56 -50.48 34.07
C SER A 34 49.67 -51.38 33.19
N SER A 35 49.59 -52.68 33.48
CA SER A 35 48.75 -53.63 32.76
C SER A 35 47.24 -53.37 32.87
N LEU A 36 46.79 -52.73 33.95
CA LEU A 36 45.38 -52.38 34.18
C LEU A 36 45.08 -50.92 33.83
N ARG A 37 46.09 -50.05 33.87
CA ARG A 37 45.94 -48.62 33.63
C ARG A 37 45.42 -48.34 32.23
N ASP A 38 45.98 -48.98 31.20
CA ASP A 38 45.56 -48.77 29.81
C ASP A 38 44.14 -49.30 29.56
N LEU A 39 43.80 -50.44 30.15
CA LEU A 39 42.46 -51.03 30.05
C LEU A 39 41.40 -50.15 30.73
N VAL A 40 41.70 -49.64 31.93
CA VAL A 40 40.81 -48.73 32.66
C VAL A 40 40.72 -47.37 31.97
N HIS A 41 41.82 -46.86 31.40
CA HIS A 41 41.81 -45.59 30.67
C HIS A 41 40.95 -45.68 29.40
N ASN A 42 41.09 -46.76 28.62
CA ASN A 42 40.27 -47.01 27.44
C ASN A 42 38.79 -47.18 27.82
N SER A 43 38.50 -47.95 28.87
CA SER A 43 37.13 -48.12 29.39
C SER A 43 36.52 -46.80 29.85
N LEU A 44 37.31 -45.94 30.51
CA LEU A 44 36.85 -44.61 30.94
C LEU A 44 36.58 -43.67 29.77
N GLN A 45 37.44 -43.66 28.75
CA GLN A 45 37.19 -42.87 27.54
C GLN A 45 35.95 -43.35 26.79
N GLU A 46 35.76 -44.67 26.66
CA GLU A 46 34.54 -45.25 26.07
C GLU A 46 33.31 -44.85 26.87
N TRP A 47 33.37 -44.92 28.20
CA TRP A 47 32.28 -44.51 29.08
C TRP A 47 31.99 -43.00 28.98
N GLU A 48 33.01 -42.15 28.92
CA GLU A 48 32.87 -40.69 28.76
C GLU A 48 32.21 -40.30 27.43
N GLN A 49 32.56 -40.98 26.34
CA GLN A 49 31.88 -40.77 25.05
C GLN A 49 30.42 -41.28 25.08
N GLN A 50 30.14 -42.24 25.95
CA GLN A 50 28.86 -42.91 26.07
C GLN A 50 27.89 -42.18 27.02
N ILE A 51 28.40 -41.47 28.03
CA ILE A 51 27.67 -40.90 29.17
C ILE A 51 27.95 -39.39 29.27
N GLY A 52 26.88 -38.58 29.23
CA GLY A 52 27.05 -37.14 29.47
C GLY A 52 25.94 -36.21 28.98
N ALA A 53 24.88 -36.72 28.35
CA ALA A 53 23.74 -35.88 28.00
C ALA A 53 22.46 -36.71 27.93
N PHE A 54 21.34 -36.08 28.29
CA PHE A 54 20.04 -36.60 27.91
C PHE A 54 20.00 -36.72 26.38
N THR A 55 19.65 -37.90 25.88
CA THR A 55 19.57 -38.16 24.44
C THR A 55 18.12 -38.46 24.06
N ALA A 56 17.69 -37.90 22.93
CA ALA A 56 16.30 -38.00 22.47
C ALA A 56 15.94 -39.35 21.83
N GLY A 57 16.89 -40.29 21.75
CA GLY A 57 16.73 -41.54 21.02
C GLY A 57 17.72 -42.63 21.39
N LYS A 58 18.22 -42.64 22.64
CA LYS A 58 19.10 -43.68 23.17
C LYS A 58 18.70 -44.01 24.62
N ILE A 59 18.68 -45.30 24.96
CA ILE A 59 18.52 -45.81 26.33
C ILE A 59 19.44 -47.01 26.53
N TYR A 60 19.96 -47.21 27.73
CA TYR A 60 20.71 -48.42 28.04
C TYR A 60 19.77 -49.52 28.54
N MET A 61 19.96 -50.72 27.99
CA MET A 61 19.26 -51.93 28.39
C MET A 61 20.24 -52.97 28.93
N LEU A 62 19.77 -53.80 29.86
CA LEU A 62 20.54 -54.92 30.38
C LEU A 62 20.10 -56.23 29.74
N LEU A 63 21.06 -56.89 29.12
CA LEU A 63 20.92 -58.19 28.45
C LEU A 63 21.83 -59.23 29.09
N ILE A 64 21.73 -60.46 28.62
CA ILE A 64 22.57 -61.59 29.02
C ILE A 64 23.31 -62.05 27.77
N ASP A 65 24.62 -62.22 27.87
CA ASP A 65 25.43 -62.82 26.84
C ASP A 65 25.39 -64.35 26.95
N GLN A 66 24.76 -64.98 25.96
CA GLN A 66 24.67 -66.44 25.86
C GLN A 66 25.92 -67.08 25.25
N ALA A 67 26.80 -66.33 24.58
CA ALA A 67 28.04 -66.89 24.04
C ALA A 67 29.03 -67.26 25.16
N ALA A 68 29.00 -66.51 26.27
CA ALA A 68 29.77 -66.78 27.48
C ALA A 68 29.45 -68.15 28.11
N GLU A 69 28.24 -68.67 27.89
CA GLU A 69 27.74 -69.95 28.41
C GLU A 69 28.51 -71.16 27.84
N SER A 70 29.14 -71.00 26.67
CA SER A 70 29.90 -72.07 25.99
C SER A 70 31.37 -72.17 26.41
N ALA A 71 31.94 -71.10 27.01
CA ALA A 71 33.38 -71.01 27.29
C ALA A 71 33.76 -71.29 28.76
N ASN A 72 32.87 -71.02 29.72
CA ASN A 72 33.06 -71.33 31.13
C ASN A 72 31.71 -71.78 31.74
N LYS A 73 31.69 -72.92 32.44
CA LYS A 73 30.49 -73.45 33.12
C LYS A 73 29.95 -72.55 34.27
N GLU A 74 30.52 -71.37 34.48
CA GLU A 74 30.07 -70.40 35.47
C GLU A 74 29.48 -69.15 34.79
N ALA A 75 28.18 -68.98 35.04
CA ALA A 75 27.37 -67.76 34.97
C ALA A 75 27.30 -67.00 33.62
N ASN A 76 26.09 -67.04 33.05
CA ASN A 76 25.54 -66.03 32.14
C ASN A 76 26.03 -64.61 32.51
N ALA A 77 26.84 -64.01 31.63
CA ALA A 77 27.40 -62.67 31.86
C ALA A 77 26.36 -61.61 31.49
N GLY A 78 26.11 -60.66 32.39
CA GLY A 78 25.23 -59.53 32.09
C GLY A 78 25.96 -58.49 31.24
N VAL A 79 25.28 -57.93 30.25
CA VAL A 79 25.85 -56.90 29.36
C VAL A 79 24.96 -55.68 29.34
N LEU A 80 25.58 -54.50 29.46
CA LEU A 80 24.94 -53.21 29.29
C LEU A 80 25.07 -52.77 27.84
N MET A 81 23.94 -52.54 27.17
CA MET A 81 23.93 -52.26 25.73
C MET A 81 23.03 -51.07 25.40
N PRO A 82 23.47 -50.11 24.55
CA PRO A 82 22.62 -49.01 24.13
C PRO A 82 21.65 -49.45 23.03
N LEU A 83 20.36 -49.18 23.25
CA LEU A 83 19.32 -49.24 22.23
C LEU A 83 19.08 -47.82 21.70
N TYR A 84 19.04 -47.69 20.38
CA TYR A 84 18.75 -46.45 19.67
C TYR A 84 17.40 -46.55 18.96
N ALA A 85 16.69 -45.43 18.86
CA ALA A 85 15.47 -45.33 18.06
C ALA A 85 15.44 -44.06 17.21
N ILE A 86 14.99 -44.20 15.97
CA ILE A 86 14.69 -43.09 15.05
C ILE A 86 13.27 -43.28 14.55
N GLY A 87 12.48 -42.21 14.56
CA GLY A 87 11.09 -42.26 14.13
C GLY A 87 10.78 -41.35 12.96
N ARG A 88 9.74 -41.72 12.22
CA ARG A 88 9.05 -40.84 11.29
C ARG A 88 7.55 -40.99 11.44
N GLU A 89 6.86 -39.89 11.20
CA GLU A 89 5.40 -39.87 11.08
C GLU A 89 4.99 -40.60 9.80
N ARG A 90 4.00 -41.48 9.91
CA ARG A 90 3.43 -42.18 8.76
C ARG A 90 2.40 -41.28 8.05
N PRO A 91 2.10 -41.56 6.77
CA PRO A 91 0.99 -40.95 6.06
C PRO A 91 -0.34 -41.04 6.83
N ALA A 92 -1.27 -40.12 6.56
CA ALA A 92 -2.54 -40.02 7.29
C ALA A 92 -3.50 -41.19 7.04
N ASP A 93 -3.25 -41.99 5.99
CA ASP A 93 -3.95 -43.21 5.60
C ASP A 93 -3.34 -44.48 6.21
N ALA A 94 -2.27 -44.37 7.02
CA ALA A 94 -1.77 -45.51 7.77
C ALA A 94 -2.78 -45.94 8.83
N GLU A 95 -2.99 -47.25 8.99
CA GLU A 95 -3.92 -47.81 9.98
C GLU A 95 -3.23 -48.21 11.30
N GLU A 96 -1.90 -48.35 11.28
CA GLU A 96 -1.13 -48.84 12.42
C GLU A 96 0.30 -48.30 12.49
N ASP A 97 0.88 -48.36 13.67
CA ASP A 97 2.30 -48.10 13.89
C ASP A 97 3.18 -49.23 13.32
N HIS A 98 4.45 -48.94 13.06
CA HIS A 98 5.39 -49.93 12.54
C HIS A 98 6.72 -49.87 13.28
N CYS A 99 7.18 -51.01 13.80
CA CYS A 99 8.54 -51.18 14.31
C CYS A 99 9.43 -51.92 13.31
N ARG A 100 10.70 -51.52 13.23
CA ARG A 100 11.76 -52.33 12.61
C ARG A 100 13.00 -52.32 13.48
N LEU A 101 13.67 -53.46 13.63
CA LEU A 101 15.00 -53.55 14.24
C LEU A 101 16.04 -53.71 13.13
N ASN A 102 17.12 -52.92 13.18
CA ASN A 102 18.17 -52.92 12.16
C ASN A 102 19.29 -53.94 12.41
N ASN A 103 19.16 -54.78 13.44
CA ASN A 103 20.13 -55.82 13.80
C ASN A 103 19.73 -57.15 13.18
N GLN A 104 20.69 -58.07 13.03
CA GLN A 104 20.38 -59.42 12.54
C GLN A 104 19.45 -60.11 13.52
N ILE A 105 18.31 -60.57 13.01
CA ILE A 105 17.34 -61.39 13.76
C ILE A 105 17.47 -62.80 13.18
N TYR A 106 17.75 -63.78 14.04
CA TYR A 106 17.80 -65.18 13.61
C TYR A 106 16.43 -65.63 13.10
N PHE A 107 16.40 -66.33 11.96
CA PHE A 107 15.18 -66.89 11.38
C PHE A 107 14.48 -67.80 12.41
N GLY A 108 13.23 -67.50 12.76
CA GLY A 108 12.39 -68.34 13.62
C GLY A 108 11.89 -67.72 14.93
N LYS A 109 12.39 -66.55 15.36
CA LYS A 109 11.97 -65.93 16.63
C LYS A 109 11.11 -64.69 16.45
N HIS A 110 9.82 -64.92 16.20
CA HIS A 110 8.76 -63.89 16.15
C HIS A 110 8.62 -63.11 17.47
N ALA A 111 9.07 -63.67 18.60
CA ALA A 111 8.91 -63.09 19.93
C ALA A 111 9.54 -61.69 20.09
N LEU A 112 10.68 -61.42 19.44
CA LEU A 112 11.33 -60.11 19.51
C LEU A 112 10.50 -59.05 18.79
N TYR A 113 9.98 -59.38 17.61
CA TYR A 113 9.10 -58.49 16.85
C TYR A 113 7.85 -58.14 17.66
N TRP A 114 7.20 -59.13 18.27
CA TRP A 114 6.05 -58.90 19.13
C TRP A 114 6.39 -58.05 20.35
N THR A 115 7.56 -58.26 20.98
CA THR A 115 8.01 -57.43 22.11
C THR A 115 8.16 -55.95 21.71
N LEU A 116 8.70 -55.68 20.52
CA LEU A 116 8.82 -54.32 19.99
C LEU A 116 7.45 -53.73 19.66
N LEU A 117 6.56 -54.53 19.08
CA LEU A 117 5.21 -54.10 18.73
C LEU A 117 4.38 -53.78 19.98
N ASP A 118 4.41 -54.65 20.99
CA ASP A 118 3.75 -54.45 22.29
C ASP A 118 4.28 -53.17 22.94
N GLY A 119 5.60 -52.93 22.87
CA GLY A 119 6.22 -51.71 23.36
C GLY A 119 5.74 -50.45 22.64
N ILE A 120 5.60 -50.48 21.31
CA ILE A 120 5.05 -49.35 20.54
C ILE A 120 3.57 -49.14 20.88
N GLN A 121 2.77 -50.19 20.95
CA GLN A 121 1.34 -50.08 21.26
C GLN A 121 1.10 -49.53 22.67
N ALA A 122 1.87 -49.99 23.65
CA ALA A 122 1.86 -49.45 25.00
C ALA A 122 2.27 -47.97 25.02
N ALA A 123 3.32 -47.61 24.28
CA ALA A 123 3.75 -46.22 24.13
C ALA A 123 2.69 -45.34 23.47
N HIS A 124 2.02 -45.83 22.44
CA HIS A 124 1.00 -45.10 21.69
C HIS A 124 -0.18 -44.70 22.59
N LYS A 125 -0.63 -45.61 23.48
CA LYS A 125 -1.70 -45.34 24.45
C LYS A 125 -1.39 -44.21 25.42
N LEU A 126 -0.10 -43.92 25.64
CA LEU A 126 0.36 -42.83 26.52
C LEU A 126 0.70 -41.54 25.77
N LEU A 127 0.49 -41.48 24.46
CA LEU A 127 0.66 -40.24 23.70
C LEU A 127 -0.50 -39.28 24.00
N PRO A 128 -0.25 -37.95 24.03
CA PRO A 128 -1.33 -36.96 24.10
C PRO A 128 -2.30 -37.12 22.92
N ASP A 129 -3.59 -36.83 23.10
CA ASP A 129 -4.66 -37.01 22.09
C ASP A 129 -4.32 -36.47 20.70
N ALA A 130 -3.58 -35.36 20.63
CA ALA A 130 -3.20 -34.76 19.35
C ALA A 130 -2.12 -35.58 18.61
N ALA A 131 -1.24 -36.25 19.35
CA ALA A 131 -0.20 -37.14 18.83
C ALA A 131 -0.72 -38.57 18.60
N ALA A 132 -1.59 -39.08 19.46
CA ALA A 132 -2.22 -40.40 19.31
C ALA A 132 -3.08 -40.54 18.03
N LYS A 133 -3.47 -39.43 17.38
CA LYS A 133 -4.16 -39.46 16.08
C LYS A 133 -3.25 -39.84 14.89
N TRP A 134 -1.96 -40.00 15.12
CA TRP A 134 -0.97 -40.25 14.08
C TRP A 134 -0.32 -41.60 14.31
N HIS A 135 0.05 -42.25 13.22
CA HIS A 135 0.85 -43.45 13.27
C HIS A 135 2.34 -43.15 13.03
N TYR A 136 3.20 -43.94 13.65
CA TYR A 136 4.64 -43.75 13.67
C TYR A 136 5.35 -45.00 13.16
N ALA A 137 6.40 -44.79 12.35
CA ALA A 137 7.35 -45.83 12.00
C ALA A 137 8.62 -45.60 12.83
N ILE A 138 8.94 -46.54 13.71
CA ILE A 138 10.06 -46.47 14.67
C ILE A 138 11.08 -47.54 14.32
N HIS A 139 12.30 -47.09 14.04
CA HIS A 139 13.41 -47.92 13.66
C HIS A 139 14.38 -48.02 14.84
N TYR A 140 14.46 -49.21 15.42
CA TYR A 140 15.38 -49.56 16.49
C TYR A 140 16.72 -50.02 15.94
N SER A 141 17.78 -49.76 16.69
CA SER A 141 19.14 -50.11 16.31
C SER A 141 19.97 -50.31 17.57
N ILE A 142 20.82 -51.32 17.57
CA ILE A 142 21.84 -51.57 18.59
C ILE A 142 23.20 -51.25 17.98
N GLN A 143 24.17 -50.84 18.80
CA GLN A 143 25.51 -50.43 18.36
C GLN A 143 26.24 -51.54 17.61
N GLU A 144 26.29 -52.74 18.18
CA GLU A 144 26.92 -53.91 17.56
C GLU A 144 25.95 -54.61 16.60
N LYS A 145 26.24 -54.56 15.29
CA LYS A 145 25.33 -55.05 14.25
C LYS A 145 25.26 -56.57 14.11
N SER A 146 26.34 -57.25 14.50
CA SER A 146 26.45 -58.70 14.52
C SER A 146 25.79 -59.35 15.73
N THR A 147 25.38 -58.56 16.74
CA THR A 147 24.83 -59.11 17.98
C THR A 147 23.41 -59.59 17.76
N GLU A 148 23.21 -60.88 18.01
CA GLU A 148 21.89 -61.50 18.04
C GLU A 148 21.24 -61.21 19.39
N VAL A 149 20.06 -60.59 19.38
CA VAL A 149 19.31 -60.26 20.59
C VAL A 149 18.05 -61.08 20.68
N ASN A 150 17.81 -61.65 21.85
CA ASN A 150 16.62 -62.43 22.15
C ASN A 150 16.13 -62.12 23.57
N GLY A 151 14.84 -62.34 23.81
CA GLY A 151 14.21 -62.18 25.12
C GLY A 151 13.29 -60.97 25.21
N THR A 152 12.39 -61.01 26.18
CA THR A 152 11.38 -59.96 26.41
C THR A 152 11.94 -58.77 27.16
N SER A 153 13.13 -58.88 27.79
CA SER A 153 13.62 -57.86 28.73
C SER A 153 14.04 -56.52 28.12
N LEU A 154 14.00 -56.39 26.79
CA LEU A 154 14.16 -55.12 26.07
C LEU A 154 12.84 -54.36 25.89
N GLY A 155 11.69 -54.95 26.22
CA GLY A 155 10.37 -54.38 25.98
C GLY A 155 10.20 -53.00 26.60
N LEU A 156 10.59 -52.83 27.88
CA LEU A 156 10.53 -51.53 28.56
C LEU A 156 11.41 -50.47 27.86
N ALA A 157 12.63 -50.83 27.46
CA ALA A 157 13.53 -49.94 26.73
C ALA A 157 12.93 -49.49 25.39
N ALA A 158 12.38 -50.45 24.64
CA ALA A 158 11.76 -50.21 23.34
C ALA A 158 10.52 -49.31 23.46
N ALA A 159 9.71 -49.50 24.49
CA ALA A 159 8.50 -48.70 24.75
C ALA A 159 8.82 -47.25 25.15
N LEU A 160 9.79 -47.04 26.05
CA LEU A 160 10.23 -45.68 26.44
C LEU A 160 10.82 -44.93 25.24
N LEU A 161 11.63 -45.62 24.42
CA LEU A 161 12.15 -45.05 23.18
C LEU A 161 11.03 -44.79 22.16
N ALA A 162 10.04 -45.67 22.05
CA ALA A 162 8.91 -45.47 21.16
C ALA A 162 8.16 -44.18 21.50
N TRP A 163 7.81 -44.03 22.78
CA TRP A 163 7.06 -42.89 23.29
C TRP A 163 7.81 -41.58 23.08
N THR A 164 9.08 -41.52 23.52
CA THR A 164 9.92 -40.31 23.35
C THR A 164 10.13 -39.95 21.88
N THR A 165 10.39 -40.95 21.04
CA THR A 165 10.59 -40.77 19.60
C THR A 165 9.32 -40.26 18.92
N ALA A 166 8.17 -40.89 19.16
CA ALA A 166 6.89 -40.49 18.58
C ALA A 166 6.51 -39.06 18.97
N LEU A 167 6.69 -38.70 20.25
CA LEU A 167 6.41 -37.36 20.75
C LEU A 167 7.32 -36.30 20.10
N ASN A 168 8.61 -36.62 19.95
CA ASN A 168 9.57 -35.74 19.27
C ASN A 168 9.26 -35.59 17.77
N CYS A 169 8.84 -36.68 17.11
CA CYS A 169 8.39 -36.67 15.72
C CYS A 169 7.13 -35.82 15.51
N PHE A 170 6.17 -35.90 16.43
CA PHE A 170 4.94 -35.11 16.40
C PHE A 170 5.22 -33.61 16.51
N HIS A 171 6.08 -33.24 17.46
CA HIS A 171 6.42 -31.85 17.75
C HIS A 171 7.46 -31.26 16.79
N LYS A 172 8.17 -32.09 16.02
CA LYS A 172 9.29 -31.70 15.12
C LYS A 172 10.46 -31.01 15.86
N HIS A 173 10.59 -31.29 17.15
CA HIS A 173 11.70 -30.88 18.02
C HIS A 173 11.75 -31.80 19.25
N GLN A 174 12.81 -31.70 20.05
CA GLN A 174 12.98 -32.49 21.27
C GLN A 174 12.02 -32.01 22.37
N ALA A 175 10.86 -32.65 22.49
CA ALA A 175 9.88 -32.42 23.53
C ALA A 175 10.14 -33.32 24.75
N ALA A 176 10.60 -34.56 24.53
CA ALA A 176 10.97 -35.49 25.58
C ALA A 176 12.36 -36.10 25.35
N ARG A 177 13.07 -36.39 26.43
CA ARG A 177 14.41 -36.98 26.41
C ARG A 177 14.57 -37.97 27.57
N ILE A 178 15.32 -39.04 27.35
CA ILE A 178 15.58 -40.06 28.37
C ILE A 178 16.79 -39.64 29.22
N GLY A 179 16.70 -39.88 30.52
CA GLY A 179 17.75 -39.60 31.50
C GLY A 179 19.09 -40.18 31.10
N ALA A 180 20.16 -39.44 31.43
CA ALA A 180 21.51 -39.97 31.33
C ALA A 180 21.78 -40.95 32.49
N ASN A 181 22.79 -41.80 32.33
CA ASN A 181 23.34 -42.67 33.38
C ASN A 181 22.33 -43.63 34.00
N LEU A 182 21.30 -44.02 33.27
CA LEU A 182 20.33 -45.01 33.70
C LEU A 182 20.34 -46.22 32.77
N ALA A 183 19.97 -47.37 33.33
CA ALA A 183 19.68 -48.57 32.59
C ALA A 183 18.29 -49.08 32.94
N VAL A 184 17.68 -49.80 32.01
CA VAL A 184 16.37 -50.42 32.21
C VAL A 184 16.42 -51.91 31.87
N THR A 185 15.59 -52.68 32.55
CA THR A 185 15.30 -54.06 32.17
C THR A 185 13.85 -54.37 32.48
N GLY A 186 13.22 -55.22 31.68
CA GLY A 186 11.82 -55.60 31.89
C GLY A 186 11.11 -55.91 30.59
N GLY A 187 10.24 -56.91 30.63
CA GLY A 187 9.27 -57.10 29.56
C GLY A 187 8.16 -56.06 29.64
N ILE A 188 7.41 -55.91 28.56
CA ILE A 188 6.23 -55.06 28.52
C ILE A 188 5.12 -55.79 27.77
N ASP A 189 3.89 -55.67 28.25
CA ASP A 189 2.70 -56.12 27.51
C ASP A 189 2.02 -54.97 26.76
N GLN A 190 1.04 -55.29 25.90
CA GLN A 190 0.27 -54.29 25.14
C GLN A 190 -0.54 -53.32 26.03
N ALA A 191 -0.79 -53.68 27.29
CA ALA A 191 -1.46 -52.81 28.25
C ALA A 191 -0.47 -51.84 28.94
N GLY A 192 0.83 -51.98 28.70
CA GLY A 192 1.87 -51.17 29.31
C GLY A 192 2.25 -51.64 30.72
N ARG A 193 1.91 -52.87 31.12
CA ARG A 193 2.40 -53.47 32.37
C ARG A 193 3.80 -54.02 32.17
N ILE A 194 4.67 -53.79 33.14
CA ILE A 194 6.06 -54.22 33.09
C ILE A 194 6.14 -55.63 33.70
N THR A 195 6.56 -56.59 32.89
CA THR A 195 6.62 -58.01 33.27
C THR A 195 7.98 -58.38 33.83
N ALA A 196 7.97 -59.34 34.77
CA ALA A 196 9.17 -59.83 35.43
C ALA A 196 10.19 -60.40 34.43
N VAL A 197 11.47 -60.22 34.75
CA VAL A 197 12.56 -60.92 34.08
C VAL A 197 12.88 -62.21 34.83
N ASP A 198 13.40 -63.19 34.10
CA ASP A 198 13.81 -64.48 34.66
C ASP A 198 14.85 -64.33 35.79
N ALA A 199 14.64 -65.08 36.88
CA ALA A 199 15.46 -65.01 38.09
C ALA A 199 16.92 -65.40 37.82
N ALA A 200 17.15 -66.41 36.96
CA ALA A 200 18.50 -66.85 36.61
C ALA A 200 19.31 -65.75 35.90
N GLY A 201 18.61 -64.86 35.19
CA GLY A 201 19.20 -63.71 34.51
C GLY A 201 19.31 -62.42 35.33
N LEU A 202 18.50 -62.28 36.39
CA LEU A 202 18.41 -61.04 37.16
C LEU A 202 19.72 -60.70 37.86
N ARG A 203 20.38 -61.69 38.47
CA ARG A 203 21.67 -61.49 39.14
C ARG A 203 22.74 -60.96 38.19
N ALA A 204 22.88 -61.56 37.02
CA ALA A 204 23.84 -61.14 36.00
C ALA A 204 23.61 -59.69 35.56
N LYS A 205 22.34 -59.30 35.35
CA LYS A 205 21.95 -57.93 34.97
C LYS A 205 22.24 -56.90 36.06
N ILE A 206 21.93 -57.22 37.33
CA ILE A 206 22.23 -56.33 38.45
C ILE A 206 23.75 -56.17 38.62
N HIS A 207 24.51 -57.26 38.51
CA HIS A 207 25.97 -57.19 38.52
C HIS A 207 26.50 -56.29 37.40
N ALA A 208 26.02 -56.47 36.16
CA ALA A 208 26.42 -55.64 35.02
C ALA A 208 26.11 -54.16 35.26
N ALA A 209 24.91 -53.83 35.75
CA ALA A 209 24.56 -52.46 36.11
C ALA A 209 25.45 -51.90 37.24
N PHE A 210 25.69 -52.71 38.27
CA PHE A 210 26.45 -52.34 39.46
C PHE A 210 27.93 -52.07 39.14
N PHE A 211 28.52 -52.80 38.19
CA PHE A 211 29.91 -52.57 37.76
C PHE A 211 30.02 -51.64 36.55
N SER A 212 28.90 -51.14 36.02
CA SER A 212 28.88 -50.14 34.96
C SER A 212 28.86 -48.71 35.49
N PRO A 213 29.01 -47.69 34.64
CA PRO A 213 28.85 -46.29 35.04
C PRO A 213 27.42 -45.87 35.40
N VAL A 214 26.42 -46.75 35.21
CA VAL A 214 25.01 -46.45 35.45
C VAL A 214 24.76 -46.14 36.93
N ASP A 215 24.06 -45.04 37.20
CA ASP A 215 23.71 -44.60 38.55
C ASP A 215 22.35 -45.14 39.00
N ARG A 216 21.45 -45.39 38.05
CA ARG A 216 20.06 -45.80 38.28
C ARG A 216 19.69 -47.00 37.44
N LEU A 217 19.15 -48.03 38.07
CA LEU A 217 18.59 -49.20 37.40
C LEU A 217 17.08 -49.24 37.65
N TYR A 218 16.32 -49.15 36.56
CA TYR A 218 14.88 -49.39 36.56
C TYR A 218 14.58 -50.84 36.20
N LEU A 219 13.79 -51.51 37.03
CA LEU A 219 13.46 -52.92 36.89
C LEU A 219 11.98 -53.20 37.22
N PRO A 220 11.43 -54.37 36.85
CA PRO A 220 10.06 -54.71 37.18
C PRO A 220 9.85 -54.80 38.69
N ALA A 221 8.75 -54.24 39.19
CA ALA A 221 8.40 -54.30 40.62
C ALA A 221 8.29 -55.75 41.13
N ALA A 222 7.88 -56.68 40.27
CA ALA A 222 7.84 -58.12 40.57
C ALA A 222 9.22 -58.73 40.92
N ASN A 223 10.31 -58.15 40.43
CA ASN A 223 11.68 -58.60 40.74
C ASN A 223 12.29 -57.85 41.93
N TRP A 224 11.56 -56.93 42.57
CA TRP A 224 12.12 -56.01 43.57
C TRP A 224 12.75 -56.72 44.77
N SER A 225 12.05 -57.70 45.36
CA SER A 225 12.53 -58.41 46.55
C SER A 225 13.85 -59.14 46.30
N GLU A 226 13.96 -59.84 45.18
CA GLU A 226 15.18 -60.57 44.80
C GLU A 226 16.30 -59.60 44.43
N ALA A 227 15.98 -58.53 43.68
CA ALA A 227 16.94 -57.51 43.29
C ALA A 227 17.56 -56.79 44.49
N MET A 228 16.75 -56.46 45.50
CA MET A 228 17.22 -55.84 46.75
C MET A 228 18.16 -56.76 47.53
N HIS A 229 17.90 -58.08 47.54
CA HIS A 229 18.79 -59.04 48.17
C HIS A 229 20.16 -59.10 47.47
N ILE A 230 20.17 -59.17 46.14
CA ILE A 230 21.40 -59.18 45.33
C ILE A 230 22.17 -57.85 45.51
N HIS A 231 21.44 -56.73 45.51
CA HIS A 231 22.02 -55.41 45.70
C HIS A 231 22.67 -55.24 47.07
N ALA A 232 22.00 -55.66 48.14
CA ALA A 232 22.55 -55.59 49.50
C ALA A 232 23.84 -56.41 49.64
N GLN A 233 23.92 -57.58 49.01
CA GLN A 233 25.17 -58.37 48.97
C GLN A 233 26.30 -57.63 48.26
N LEU A 234 25.99 -56.95 47.16
CA LEU A 234 26.97 -56.17 46.39
C LEU A 234 27.40 -54.90 47.15
N GLU A 235 26.49 -54.17 47.78
CA GLU A 235 26.81 -53.02 48.61
C GLU A 235 27.66 -53.40 49.83
N GLN A 236 27.37 -54.53 50.47
CA GLN A 236 28.18 -55.04 51.58
C GLN A 236 29.63 -55.30 51.14
N ARG A 237 29.82 -55.84 49.93
CA ARG A 237 31.15 -56.13 49.37
C ARG A 237 31.85 -54.89 48.80
N TYR A 238 31.08 -53.93 48.29
CA TYR A 238 31.57 -52.72 47.61
C TYR A 238 30.86 -51.46 48.15
N PRO A 239 31.12 -51.04 49.40
CA PRO A 239 30.34 -50.01 50.09
C PRO A 239 30.45 -48.60 49.49
N ARG A 240 31.45 -48.36 48.64
CA ARG A 240 31.61 -47.09 47.92
C ARG A 240 30.79 -47.02 46.63
N ARG A 241 30.13 -48.12 46.24
CA ARG A 241 29.33 -48.20 45.01
C ARG A 241 27.84 -48.09 45.35
N GLN A 242 27.18 -47.07 44.80
CA GLN A 242 25.78 -46.73 45.11
C GLN A 242 24.85 -46.86 43.90
N LEU A 243 24.49 -48.07 43.49
CA LEU A 243 23.48 -48.21 42.42
C LEU A 243 22.08 -47.95 43.00
N GLN A 244 21.31 -47.03 42.41
CA GLN A 244 19.94 -46.81 42.84
C GLN A 244 19.01 -47.75 42.08
N LEU A 245 18.29 -48.61 42.79
CA LEU A 245 17.27 -49.47 42.21
C LEU A 245 15.91 -48.79 42.27
N HIS A 246 15.17 -48.81 41.15
CA HIS A 246 13.84 -48.22 41.03
C HIS A 246 12.84 -49.27 40.50
N PRO A 247 11.82 -49.66 41.29
CA PRO A 247 10.80 -50.59 40.82
C PRO A 247 9.77 -49.86 39.96
N LEU A 248 9.38 -50.47 38.84
CA LEU A 248 8.31 -50.00 37.97
C LEU A 248 7.27 -51.09 37.75
N GLU A 249 5.99 -50.72 37.86
CA GLU A 249 4.85 -51.60 37.57
C GLU A 249 4.29 -51.37 36.16
N THR A 250 4.30 -50.12 35.70
CA THR A 250 3.71 -49.71 34.42
C THR A 250 4.60 -48.74 33.65
N LEU A 251 4.41 -48.69 32.34
CA LEU A 251 5.05 -47.72 31.46
C LEU A 251 4.60 -46.28 31.80
N GLU A 252 3.37 -46.10 32.26
CA GLU A 252 2.88 -44.79 32.69
C GLU A 252 3.71 -44.23 33.85
N GLN A 253 3.97 -45.06 34.87
CA GLN A 253 4.85 -44.71 35.98
C GLN A 253 6.25 -44.33 35.49
N ALA A 254 6.76 -45.08 34.50
CA ALA A 254 8.07 -44.83 33.91
C ALA A 254 8.14 -43.47 33.18
N VAL A 255 7.10 -43.11 32.43
CA VAL A 255 7.01 -41.84 31.68
C VAL A 255 6.81 -40.64 32.63
N GLN A 256 6.14 -40.83 33.77
CA GLN A 256 5.92 -39.79 34.77
C GLN A 256 7.15 -39.52 35.64
N ASP A 257 8.06 -40.48 35.78
CA ASP A 257 9.30 -40.29 36.54
C ASP A 257 10.26 -39.32 35.83
N ARG A 258 10.42 -38.12 36.40
CA ARG A 258 11.33 -37.08 35.89
C ARG A 258 12.80 -37.48 35.88
N ASN A 259 13.18 -38.48 36.67
CA ASN A 259 14.53 -39.04 36.69
C ASN A 259 14.79 -39.97 35.51
N LEU A 260 13.74 -40.54 34.91
CA LEU A 260 13.80 -41.43 33.75
C LEU A 260 13.51 -40.67 32.45
N VAL A 261 12.50 -39.78 32.46
CA VAL A 261 12.06 -39.01 31.31
C VAL A 261 11.95 -37.53 31.67
N GLU A 262 12.67 -36.69 30.94
CA GLU A 262 12.51 -35.25 31.07
C GLU A 262 11.63 -34.71 29.94
N TRP A 263 10.53 -34.08 30.33
CA TRP A 263 9.59 -33.45 29.41
C TRP A 263 9.74 -31.93 29.44
N THR A 264 9.98 -31.34 28.27
CA THR A 264 10.05 -29.88 28.09
C THR A 264 8.82 -29.41 27.32
N ARG A 265 8.05 -28.50 27.91
CA ARG A 265 6.90 -27.89 27.21
C ARG A 265 7.42 -26.85 26.22
N PRO A 266 7.20 -27.01 24.90
CA PRO A 266 7.61 -25.98 23.95
C PRO A 266 6.83 -24.69 24.14
N GLY A 267 7.54 -23.57 24.06
CA GLY A 267 6.94 -22.24 24.01
C GLY A 267 6.04 -22.03 22.79
N TYR A 268 5.11 -21.09 22.90
CA TYR A 268 4.03 -20.84 21.95
C TYR A 268 4.52 -20.68 20.49
N VAL A 269 5.57 -19.88 20.27
CA VAL A 269 6.15 -19.63 18.94
C VAL A 269 6.68 -20.92 18.28
N ARG A 270 7.29 -21.82 19.06
CA ARG A 270 7.81 -23.10 18.53
C ARG A 270 6.68 -24.04 18.15
N ARG A 271 5.54 -24.01 18.86
CA ARG A 271 4.34 -24.78 18.50
C ARG A 271 3.76 -24.29 17.17
N ILE A 272 3.64 -22.97 17.00
CA ILE A 272 3.15 -22.35 15.76
C ILE A 272 4.08 -22.68 14.59
N ASN A 273 5.39 -22.53 14.75
CA ASN A 273 6.35 -22.86 13.70
C ASN A 273 6.32 -24.36 13.33
N GLY A 274 6.13 -25.24 14.31
CA GLY A 274 5.95 -26.68 14.07
C GLY A 274 4.70 -26.99 13.24
N LEU A 275 3.59 -26.31 13.53
CA LEU A 275 2.34 -26.41 12.75
C LEU A 275 2.47 -25.83 11.34
N LEU A 276 3.16 -24.69 11.19
CA LEU A 276 3.39 -24.02 9.90
C LEU A 276 4.32 -24.82 8.97
N ARG A 277 5.31 -25.53 9.53
CA ARG A 277 6.25 -26.35 8.74
C ARG A 277 5.66 -27.68 8.26
N ARG A 278 4.48 -28.08 8.73
CA ARG A 278 3.82 -29.30 8.21
C ARG A 278 3.44 -29.07 6.75
N LYS A 279 3.92 -29.95 5.85
CA LYS A 279 3.69 -29.87 4.39
C LYS A 279 2.21 -29.66 4.02
N ARG A 280 1.28 -30.15 4.86
CA ARG A 280 -0.17 -30.02 4.67
C ARG A 280 -0.72 -28.58 4.77
N ASN A 281 -0.01 -27.67 5.44
CA ASN A 281 -0.46 -26.29 5.67
C ASN A 281 0.14 -25.26 4.68
N ARG A 282 0.96 -25.71 3.72
CA ARG A 282 1.53 -24.85 2.67
C ARG A 282 0.51 -24.00 1.88
N PRO A 283 -0.65 -24.54 1.43
CA PRO A 283 -1.61 -23.72 0.67
C PRO A 283 -2.24 -22.62 1.52
N VAL A 284 -2.50 -22.88 2.82
CA VAL A 284 -3.05 -21.87 3.74
C VAL A 284 -2.10 -20.68 3.91
N LEU A 285 -0.79 -20.95 4.00
CA LEU A 285 0.21 -19.89 4.10
C LEU A 285 0.27 -19.04 2.82
N GLN A 286 0.16 -19.66 1.65
CA GLN A 286 0.13 -18.95 0.37
C GLN A 286 -1.07 -18.00 0.28
N ILE A 287 -2.26 -18.46 0.69
CA ILE A 287 -3.48 -17.63 0.71
C ILE A 287 -3.32 -16.44 1.65
N LEU A 288 -2.76 -16.64 2.84
CA LEU A 288 -2.55 -15.56 3.82
C LEU A 288 -1.60 -14.48 3.29
N ILE A 289 -0.51 -14.87 2.62
CA ILE A 289 0.45 -13.93 2.04
C ILE A 289 -0.21 -13.06 0.96
N VAL A 290 -1.01 -13.67 0.08
CA VAL A 290 -1.76 -12.94 -0.96
C VAL A 290 -2.71 -11.93 -0.34
N PHE A 291 -3.43 -12.30 0.72
CA PHE A 291 -4.33 -11.39 1.44
C PHE A 291 -3.61 -10.18 2.04
N ILE A 292 -2.45 -10.40 2.66
CA ILE A 292 -1.63 -9.31 3.24
C ILE A 292 -1.16 -8.36 2.16
N LEU A 293 -0.65 -8.87 1.04
CA LEU A 293 -0.24 -8.06 -0.11
C LEU A 293 -1.40 -7.23 -0.67
N MET A 294 -2.58 -7.84 -0.82
CA MET A 294 -3.76 -7.15 -1.34
C MET A 294 -4.21 -6.02 -0.41
N ALA A 295 -4.25 -6.26 0.91
CA ALA A 295 -4.59 -5.22 1.90
C ALA A 295 -3.61 -4.04 1.85
N LEU A 296 -2.32 -4.31 1.61
CA LEU A 296 -1.28 -3.28 1.51
C LEU A 296 -1.45 -2.41 0.26
N VAL A 297 -1.89 -2.99 -0.87
CA VAL A 297 -2.22 -2.22 -2.09
C VAL A 297 -3.44 -1.32 -1.85
N PHE A 298 -4.52 -1.86 -1.28
CA PHE A 298 -5.74 -1.08 -1.01
C PHE A 298 -5.52 0.07 -0.02
N ALA A 299 -4.71 -0.13 1.02
CA ALA A 299 -4.41 0.92 1.99
C ALA A 299 -3.66 2.12 1.38
N ASN A 300 -2.94 1.94 0.27
CA ASN A 300 -2.12 2.97 -0.36
C ASN A 300 -2.77 3.63 -1.60
N GLN A 301 -3.97 3.22 -2.00
CA GLN A 301 -4.62 3.70 -3.22
C GLN A 301 -4.83 5.23 -3.30
N PRO A 302 -5.22 5.97 -2.24
CA PRO A 302 -5.47 7.41 -2.32
C PRO A 302 -4.21 8.22 -2.65
N GLY A 303 -3.06 7.83 -2.06
CA GLY A 303 -1.77 8.47 -2.33
C GLY A 303 -1.27 8.20 -3.74
N ILE A 304 -1.56 7.01 -4.28
CA ILE A 304 -1.22 6.63 -5.65
C ILE A 304 -2.06 7.44 -6.66
N MET A 305 -3.37 7.58 -6.44
CA MET A 305 -4.25 8.36 -7.32
C MET A 305 -3.91 9.84 -7.35
N ALA A 306 -3.56 10.44 -6.19
CA ALA A 306 -3.07 11.82 -6.12
C ALA A 306 -1.72 12.03 -6.84
N TRP A 307 -0.98 10.96 -7.13
CA TRP A 307 0.28 11.03 -7.86
C TRP A 307 0.08 11.10 -9.37
N PHE A 308 -0.99 10.45 -9.88
CA PHE A 308 -1.32 10.40 -11.31
C PHE A 308 -2.10 11.62 -11.80
N ASP A 309 -3.10 12.08 -11.04
CA ASP A 309 -3.86 13.27 -11.43
C ASP A 309 -3.28 14.54 -10.78
N ARG A 310 -2.45 15.23 -11.57
CA ARG A 310 -1.79 16.50 -11.20
C ARG A 310 -2.44 17.73 -11.82
N LYS A 311 -3.58 17.60 -12.50
CA LYS A 311 -4.23 18.73 -13.17
C LYS A 311 -5.04 19.53 -12.13
N PRO A 312 -4.75 20.84 -11.93
CA PRO A 312 -5.60 21.68 -11.11
C PRO A 312 -7.00 21.79 -11.71
N ALA A 313 -8.03 21.59 -10.89
CA ALA A 313 -9.44 21.68 -11.31
C ALA A 313 -10.28 22.53 -10.34
N GLN A 314 -9.80 22.73 -9.10
CA GLN A 314 -10.51 23.49 -8.08
C GLN A 314 -9.54 24.42 -7.35
N PHE A 315 -10.00 25.63 -7.05
CA PHE A 315 -9.22 26.65 -6.33
C PHE A 315 -10.01 27.13 -5.12
N ILE A 316 -9.40 27.03 -3.95
CA ILE A 316 -10.00 27.48 -2.69
C ILE A 316 -9.14 28.60 -2.12
N PHE A 317 -9.75 29.75 -1.88
CA PHE A 317 -9.12 30.89 -1.25
C PHE A 317 -9.47 30.91 0.25
N ARG A 318 -8.45 30.99 1.12
CA ARG A 318 -8.60 31.05 2.58
C ARG A 318 -7.65 32.11 3.15
N GLY A 319 -8.19 33.25 3.57
CA GLY A 319 -7.38 34.40 3.97
C GLY A 319 -6.46 34.81 2.83
N GLN A 320 -5.15 34.87 3.07
CA GLN A 320 -4.15 35.21 2.06
C GLN A 320 -3.70 34.04 1.17
N GLN A 321 -4.30 32.85 1.31
CA GLN A 321 -3.84 31.65 0.62
C GLN A 321 -4.79 31.22 -0.50
N MET A 322 -4.22 30.81 -1.63
CA MET A 322 -4.89 30.00 -2.64
C MET A 322 -4.41 28.55 -2.56
N ILE A 323 -5.36 27.62 -2.60
CA ILE A 323 -5.13 26.18 -2.53
C ILE A 323 -5.66 25.57 -3.82
N ALA A 324 -4.77 25.02 -4.63
CA ALA A 324 -5.14 24.29 -5.85
C ALA A 324 -5.36 22.82 -5.55
N ARG A 325 -6.45 22.27 -6.08
CA ARG A 325 -6.84 20.86 -5.94
C ARG A 325 -7.18 20.25 -7.29
N ASN A 326 -7.02 18.94 -7.40
CA ASN A 326 -7.50 18.18 -8.56
C ASN A 326 -9.02 17.89 -8.45
N GLU A 327 -9.60 17.20 -9.44
CA GLU A 327 -11.04 16.88 -9.46
C GLU A 327 -11.46 16.02 -8.26
N ALA A 328 -10.58 15.13 -7.81
CA ALA A 328 -10.79 14.29 -6.62
C ALA A 328 -10.69 15.07 -5.28
N GLY A 329 -10.38 16.38 -5.31
CA GLY A 329 -10.26 17.23 -4.12
C GLY A 329 -8.92 17.13 -3.39
N HIS A 330 -7.94 16.39 -3.95
CA HIS A 330 -6.60 16.31 -3.38
C HIS A 330 -5.86 17.63 -3.57
N THR A 331 -5.15 18.07 -2.52
CA THR A 331 -4.35 19.31 -2.59
C THR A 331 -3.07 19.07 -3.39
N LEU A 332 -2.90 19.83 -4.47
CA LEU A 332 -1.73 19.77 -5.34
C LEU A 332 -0.62 20.71 -4.84
N TRP A 333 -0.99 21.96 -4.55
CA TRP A 333 -0.07 23.00 -4.08
C TRP A 333 -0.84 24.17 -3.42
N LYS A 334 -0.09 25.08 -2.79
CA LYS A 334 -0.61 26.26 -2.11
C LYS A 334 0.27 27.48 -2.42
N TYR A 335 -0.35 28.64 -2.54
CA TYR A 335 0.34 29.92 -2.72
C TYR A 335 -0.20 30.95 -1.72
N ARG A 336 0.67 31.86 -1.24
CA ARG A 336 0.30 32.91 -0.29
C ARG A 336 0.54 34.28 -0.93
N PHE A 337 -0.52 35.07 -1.02
CA PHE A 337 -0.47 36.46 -1.49
C PHE A 337 -0.03 37.41 -0.38
N ALA A 338 0.41 38.61 -0.79
CA ALA A 338 0.70 39.71 0.13
C ALA A 338 -0.58 40.39 0.67
N PHE A 339 -1.72 40.15 0.01
CA PHE A 339 -3.04 40.66 0.35
C PHE A 339 -4.03 39.50 0.56
N ILE A 340 -5.27 39.83 0.98
CA ILE A 340 -6.36 38.86 1.12
C ILE A 340 -7.17 38.90 -0.18
N PRO A 341 -7.15 37.84 -1.02
CA PRO A 341 -7.88 37.85 -2.28
C PRO A 341 -9.40 37.77 -2.09
N HIS A 342 -10.15 38.48 -2.93
CA HIS A 342 -11.61 38.43 -2.98
C HIS A 342 -12.10 37.12 -3.62
N ALA A 343 -12.20 36.05 -2.81
CA ALA A 343 -12.49 34.69 -3.25
C ALA A 343 -13.65 34.51 -4.26
N PRO A 344 -14.82 35.17 -4.11
CA PRO A 344 -15.94 35.01 -5.05
C PRO A 344 -15.64 35.45 -6.49
N ALA A 345 -14.63 36.31 -6.69
CA ALA A 345 -14.28 36.82 -8.03
C ALA A 345 -13.45 35.83 -8.87
N TYR A 346 -13.00 34.71 -8.28
CA TYR A 346 -12.02 33.82 -8.89
C TYR A 346 -12.59 32.46 -9.25
N THR A 347 -12.86 32.23 -10.52
CA THR A 347 -13.36 30.93 -11.01
C THR A 347 -12.81 30.59 -12.38
N ILE A 348 -12.70 29.29 -12.67
CA ILE A 348 -12.38 28.80 -14.02
C ILE A 348 -13.52 29.14 -14.98
N LYS A 349 -14.77 28.96 -14.53
CA LYS A 349 -15.99 29.17 -15.35
C LYS A 349 -16.12 30.62 -15.83
N ALA A 350 -15.83 31.59 -14.98
CA ALA A 350 -15.85 33.01 -15.34
C ALA A 350 -14.63 33.45 -16.16
N GLY A 351 -13.61 32.59 -16.31
CA GLY A 351 -12.41 32.89 -17.09
C GLY A 351 -11.37 33.77 -16.37
N THR A 352 -11.52 34.03 -15.07
CA THR A 352 -10.51 34.75 -14.26
C THR A 352 -9.37 33.83 -13.81
N ILE A 353 -9.60 32.51 -13.86
CA ILE A 353 -8.56 31.49 -13.74
C ILE A 353 -8.50 30.67 -15.03
N LEU A 354 -7.31 30.57 -15.62
CA LEU A 354 -7.01 29.67 -16.73
C LEU A 354 -6.15 28.50 -16.20
N VAL A 355 -6.51 27.28 -16.59
CA VAL A 355 -5.67 26.09 -16.40
C VAL A 355 -5.39 25.46 -17.75
N ASP A 356 -4.14 25.56 -18.20
CA ASP A 356 -3.71 25.07 -19.51
C ASP A 356 -2.22 24.72 -19.49
N ASP A 357 -1.78 23.86 -20.42
CA ASP A 357 -0.37 23.62 -20.70
C ASP A 357 0.15 24.74 -21.59
N LEU A 358 0.85 25.70 -20.97
CA LEU A 358 1.33 26.92 -21.62
C LEU A 358 2.65 26.71 -22.34
N ASN A 359 3.46 25.74 -21.91
CA ASN A 359 4.80 25.50 -22.44
C ASN A 359 4.92 24.22 -23.30
N GLY A 360 3.87 23.39 -23.36
CA GLY A 360 3.81 22.17 -24.14
C GLY A 360 4.50 20.97 -23.48
N ASP A 361 4.78 21.00 -22.17
CA ASP A 361 5.47 19.93 -21.44
C ASP A 361 4.53 18.82 -20.92
N GLY A 362 3.23 18.92 -21.22
CA GLY A 362 2.19 18.01 -20.80
C GLY A 362 1.69 18.23 -19.37
N LYS A 363 2.16 19.28 -18.67
CA LYS A 363 1.68 19.64 -17.33
C LYS A 363 0.92 20.96 -17.38
N ALA A 364 -0.24 21.00 -16.74
CA ALA A 364 -1.04 22.21 -16.71
C ALA A 364 -0.45 23.26 -15.75
N GLU A 365 -0.21 24.45 -16.27
CA GLU A 365 0.00 25.68 -15.51
C GLU A 365 -1.34 26.28 -15.08
N THR A 366 -1.28 27.24 -14.15
CA THR A 366 -2.44 28.02 -13.73
C THR A 366 -2.14 29.50 -13.86
N VAL A 367 -3.00 30.24 -14.55
CA VAL A 367 -2.97 31.70 -14.59
C VAL A 367 -4.16 32.26 -13.83
N LEU A 368 -3.91 33.21 -12.94
CA LEU A 368 -4.92 33.94 -12.19
C LEU A 368 -4.83 35.42 -12.55
N GLY A 369 -5.95 36.01 -12.95
CA GLY A 369 -6.13 37.45 -13.04
C GLY A 369 -6.91 37.96 -11.85
N THR A 370 -6.38 38.99 -11.21
CA THR A 370 -6.91 39.53 -9.95
C THR A 370 -8.02 40.55 -10.17
N HIS A 371 -8.98 40.56 -9.25
CA HIS A 371 -10.08 41.50 -9.16
C HIS A 371 -10.19 41.95 -7.70
N GLU A 372 -9.53 43.07 -7.39
CA GLU A 372 -9.42 43.62 -6.05
C GLU A 372 -9.88 45.08 -6.04
N SER A 373 -11.19 45.30 -6.14
CA SER A 373 -11.80 46.64 -6.24
C SER A 373 -11.43 47.57 -5.08
N HIS A 374 -11.25 47.02 -3.88
CA HIS A 374 -10.84 47.80 -2.69
C HIS A 374 -9.32 47.97 -2.53
N GLN A 375 -8.51 47.31 -3.37
CA GLN A 375 -7.04 47.40 -3.39
C GLN A 375 -6.55 47.48 -4.85
N PRO A 376 -6.75 48.62 -5.54
CA PRO A 376 -6.50 48.74 -6.98
C PRO A 376 -5.05 48.42 -7.42
N GLU A 377 -4.09 48.54 -6.52
CA GLU A 377 -2.69 48.13 -6.73
C GLU A 377 -2.52 46.61 -6.91
N HIS A 378 -3.49 45.83 -6.45
CA HIS A 378 -3.53 44.37 -6.55
C HIS A 378 -4.55 43.87 -7.57
N SER A 379 -5.26 44.76 -8.26
CA SER A 379 -6.25 44.41 -9.28
C SER A 379 -5.68 44.47 -10.70
N ALA A 380 -6.22 43.66 -11.62
CA ALA A 380 -5.69 43.47 -12.98
C ALA A 380 -4.20 43.10 -13.00
N VAL A 381 -3.75 42.36 -11.98
CA VAL A 381 -2.44 41.74 -11.89
C VAL A 381 -2.57 40.27 -12.25
N LEU A 382 -1.75 39.82 -13.18
CA LEU A 382 -1.64 38.41 -13.57
C LEU A 382 -0.59 37.69 -12.72
N TYR A 383 -0.97 36.50 -12.27
CA TYR A 383 -0.10 35.53 -11.62
C TYR A 383 -0.10 34.26 -12.45
N ALA A 384 1.08 33.78 -12.89
CA ALA A 384 1.20 32.50 -13.57
C ALA A 384 2.00 31.51 -12.70
N PHE A 385 1.44 30.33 -12.48
CA PHE A 385 1.98 29.27 -11.63
C PHE A 385 2.28 28.03 -12.47
N SER A 386 3.45 27.44 -12.24
CA SER A 386 3.78 26.07 -12.67
C SER A 386 2.82 25.04 -12.07
N ALA A 387 2.81 23.83 -12.62
CA ALA A 387 2.09 22.67 -12.05
C ALA A 387 2.43 22.35 -10.57
N LYS A 388 3.53 22.91 -10.03
CA LYS A 388 3.95 22.78 -8.62
C LYS A 388 3.59 23.99 -7.74
N GLY A 389 2.87 24.98 -8.28
CA GLY A 389 2.48 26.20 -7.57
C GLY A 389 3.59 27.24 -7.41
N ARG A 390 4.69 27.13 -8.15
CA ARG A 390 5.75 28.17 -8.20
C ARG A 390 5.42 29.19 -9.27
N LEU A 391 5.64 30.46 -8.98
CA LEU A 391 5.51 31.52 -10.00
C LEU A 391 6.46 31.25 -11.18
N LEU A 392 5.93 31.39 -12.38
CA LEU A 392 6.70 31.29 -13.62
C LEU A 392 7.47 32.59 -13.90
N TRP A 393 6.84 33.72 -13.58
CA TRP A 393 7.39 35.06 -13.77
C TRP A 393 6.82 36.03 -12.69
N PRO A 394 7.46 37.19 -12.47
CA PRO A 394 7.00 38.18 -11.49
C PRO A 394 5.60 38.73 -11.82
N PRO A 395 4.69 38.92 -10.85
CA PRO A 395 3.32 39.35 -11.13
C PRO A 395 3.24 40.58 -12.06
N LEU A 396 2.43 40.48 -13.12
CA LEU A 396 2.38 41.46 -14.20
C LEU A 396 1.11 42.30 -14.10
N ARG A 397 1.25 43.60 -13.90
CA ARG A 397 0.12 44.54 -13.90
C ARG A 397 -0.24 44.97 -15.33
N LEU A 398 -1.51 44.81 -15.70
CA LEU A 398 -2.01 45.15 -17.04
C LEU A 398 -2.70 46.53 -17.10
N GLY A 399 -3.34 46.94 -16.01
CA GLY A 399 -4.02 48.23 -15.92
C GLY A 399 -3.07 49.42 -15.77
N ARG A 400 -3.43 50.57 -16.35
CA ARG A 400 -2.71 51.84 -16.22
C ARG A 400 -3.68 53.01 -16.15
N GLY A 401 -3.23 54.12 -15.56
CA GLY A 401 -3.97 55.38 -15.65
C GLY A 401 -4.02 55.87 -17.09
N LEU A 402 -5.14 56.47 -17.48
CA LEU A 402 -5.39 57.01 -18.81
C LEU A 402 -5.93 58.44 -18.70
N GLN A 403 -5.93 59.14 -19.83
CA GLN A 403 -6.64 60.41 -19.97
C GLN A 403 -7.48 60.40 -21.24
N THR A 404 -8.60 61.11 -21.25
CA THR A 404 -9.38 61.36 -22.45
C THR A 404 -8.84 62.60 -23.17
N GLN A 405 -9.14 62.77 -24.45
CA GLN A 405 -8.78 63.99 -25.18
C GLN A 405 -9.55 65.22 -24.67
N ALA A 406 -10.71 65.03 -24.03
CA ALA A 406 -11.43 66.08 -23.30
C ALA A 406 -10.73 66.51 -21.99
N GLY A 407 -9.74 65.75 -21.51
CA GLY A 407 -8.94 66.07 -20.32
C GLY A 407 -9.32 65.30 -19.05
N ASP A 408 -10.27 64.36 -19.13
CA ASP A 408 -10.68 63.56 -17.98
C ASP A 408 -9.58 62.54 -17.62
N SER A 409 -9.25 62.45 -16.33
CA SER A 409 -8.30 61.46 -15.84
C SER A 409 -9.01 60.19 -15.38
N ILE A 410 -8.55 59.05 -15.86
CA ILE A 410 -9.09 57.73 -15.54
C ILE A 410 -8.04 56.96 -14.74
N THR A 411 -8.43 56.48 -13.57
CA THR A 411 -7.56 55.75 -12.62
C THR A 411 -7.17 54.36 -13.13
N ALA A 412 -6.18 53.75 -12.48
CA ALA A 412 -5.74 52.38 -12.79
C ALA A 412 -6.56 51.29 -12.07
N CYS A 413 -7.87 51.48 -11.93
CA CYS A 413 -8.79 50.59 -11.21
C CYS A 413 -9.46 49.64 -12.20
N TYR A 414 -8.74 48.59 -12.59
CA TYR A 414 -9.21 47.58 -13.53
C TYR A 414 -9.32 46.22 -12.85
N HIS A 415 -10.24 45.38 -13.30
CA HIS A 415 -10.30 43.96 -12.95
C HIS A 415 -10.05 43.07 -14.17
N THR A 416 -9.57 41.86 -13.94
CA THR A 416 -9.53 40.85 -15.00
C THR A 416 -10.92 40.31 -15.26
N ASN A 417 -11.33 40.33 -16.52
CA ASN A 417 -12.61 39.79 -16.96
C ASN A 417 -12.43 38.38 -17.52
N LYS A 418 -11.56 38.20 -18.51
CA LYS A 418 -11.34 36.89 -19.16
C LYS A 418 -9.89 36.66 -19.55
N ILE A 419 -9.41 35.43 -19.37
CA ILE A 419 -8.09 34.95 -19.77
C ILE A 419 -8.27 33.76 -20.72
N ILE A 420 -7.62 33.80 -21.87
CA ILE A 420 -7.48 32.65 -22.76
C ILE A 420 -6.01 32.47 -23.15
N SER A 421 -5.65 31.27 -23.57
CA SER A 421 -4.32 30.94 -24.11
C SER A 421 -4.45 30.47 -25.55
N ALA A 422 -3.50 30.87 -26.38
CA ALA A 422 -3.40 30.39 -27.77
C ALA A 422 -1.93 30.35 -28.22
N PRO A 423 -1.56 29.41 -29.10
CA PRO A 423 -0.26 29.44 -29.75
C PRO A 423 -0.18 30.66 -30.68
N LEU A 424 0.95 31.38 -30.66
CA LEU A 424 1.21 32.40 -31.68
C LEU A 424 1.66 31.77 -33.00
N LYS A 425 2.31 30.61 -32.92
CA LYS A 425 2.76 29.79 -34.05
C LYS A 425 2.70 28.31 -33.65
N PRO A 426 2.63 27.38 -34.63
CA PRO A 426 2.61 25.95 -34.33
C PRO A 426 3.86 25.50 -33.56
N GLY A 427 3.67 24.72 -32.50
CA GLY A 427 4.76 24.15 -31.69
C GLY A 427 5.49 25.15 -30.78
N GLN A 428 5.03 26.39 -30.67
CA GLN A 428 5.58 27.37 -29.71
C GLN A 428 4.76 27.41 -28.41
N PRO A 429 5.37 27.84 -27.29
CA PRO A 429 4.64 28.14 -26.07
C PRO A 429 3.49 29.12 -26.32
N LYS A 430 2.37 28.92 -25.63
CA LYS A 430 1.15 29.72 -25.80
C LYS A 430 1.32 31.11 -25.19
N ALA A 431 0.84 32.12 -25.91
CA ALA A 431 0.62 33.45 -25.36
C ALA A 431 -0.71 33.50 -24.61
N LEU A 432 -0.88 34.52 -23.77
CA LEU A 432 -2.13 34.78 -23.06
C LEU A 432 -2.79 36.02 -23.65
N LEU A 433 -4.09 35.93 -23.91
CA LEU A 433 -4.92 37.06 -24.22
C LEU A 433 -5.80 37.35 -23.00
N VAL A 434 -5.70 38.58 -22.49
CA VAL A 434 -6.34 38.96 -21.23
C VAL A 434 -7.17 40.22 -21.43
N ALA A 435 -8.48 40.09 -21.22
CA ALA A 435 -9.40 41.20 -21.15
C ALA A 435 -9.45 41.75 -19.72
N ILE A 436 -9.21 43.04 -19.57
CA ILE A 436 -9.42 43.78 -18.32
C ILE A 436 -10.42 44.92 -18.53
N ALA A 437 -11.23 45.24 -17.54
CA ALA A 437 -12.23 46.31 -17.62
C ALA A 437 -12.12 47.22 -16.39
N HIS A 438 -12.36 48.52 -16.57
CA HIS A 438 -12.35 49.48 -15.47
C HIS A 438 -13.63 49.32 -14.62
N ASP A 439 -13.49 49.37 -13.29
CA ASP A 439 -14.61 49.14 -12.36
C ASP A 439 -15.69 50.21 -12.46
N GLU A 440 -15.28 51.48 -12.43
CA GLU A 440 -16.18 52.63 -12.30
C GLU A 440 -16.30 53.48 -13.59
N SER A 441 -15.56 53.14 -14.63
CA SER A 441 -15.45 53.95 -15.86
C SER A 441 -15.55 53.06 -17.10
N HIS A 442 -15.46 53.68 -18.27
CA HIS A 442 -15.69 53.00 -19.54
C HIS A 442 -14.52 52.19 -20.12
N PRO A 443 -13.22 52.48 -19.89
CA PRO A 443 -12.19 51.78 -20.65
C PRO A 443 -12.05 50.30 -20.31
N SER A 444 -11.70 49.51 -21.31
CA SER A 444 -11.16 48.17 -21.17
C SER A 444 -9.95 47.99 -22.06
N CYS A 445 -9.17 46.95 -21.78
CA CYS A 445 -7.97 46.60 -22.53
C CYS A 445 -7.94 45.11 -22.84
N LEU A 446 -7.60 44.80 -24.08
CA LEU A 446 -7.19 43.49 -24.53
C LEU A 446 -5.67 43.44 -24.53
N ALA A 447 -5.09 42.77 -23.54
CA ALA A 447 -3.65 42.63 -23.39
C ALA A 447 -3.17 41.29 -23.98
N LEU A 448 -2.17 41.34 -24.84
CA LEU A 448 -1.42 40.17 -25.29
C LEU A 448 -0.17 40.03 -24.43
N VAL A 449 -0.05 38.92 -23.70
CA VAL A 449 1.07 38.62 -22.81
C VAL A 449 1.86 37.44 -23.38
N SER A 450 3.16 37.63 -23.51
CA SER A 450 4.07 36.59 -24.01
C SER A 450 4.15 35.41 -23.02
N PRO A 451 4.60 34.24 -23.48
CA PRO A 451 4.87 33.10 -22.59
C PRO A 451 5.85 33.43 -21.44
N GLY A 452 6.73 34.41 -21.66
CA GLY A 452 7.70 34.87 -20.66
C GLY A 452 7.15 35.86 -19.63
N GLY A 453 5.85 36.20 -19.69
CA GLY A 453 5.24 37.14 -18.75
C GLY A 453 5.51 38.61 -19.05
N THR A 454 5.72 38.95 -20.33
CA THR A 454 5.89 40.35 -20.77
C THR A 454 4.68 40.79 -21.57
N LEU A 455 4.26 42.04 -21.41
CA LEU A 455 3.19 42.65 -22.22
C LEU A 455 3.73 42.87 -23.64
N ALA A 456 3.21 42.13 -24.62
CA ALA A 456 3.59 42.22 -26.02
C ALA A 456 2.74 43.22 -26.80
N GLY A 457 1.48 43.39 -26.42
CA GLY A 457 0.52 44.30 -27.07
C GLY A 457 -0.65 44.64 -26.17
N ALA A 458 -1.32 45.76 -26.45
CA ALA A 458 -2.50 46.22 -25.71
C ALA A 458 -3.42 47.05 -26.61
N PHE A 459 -4.62 46.54 -26.86
CA PHE A 459 -5.70 47.25 -27.55
C PHE A 459 -6.71 47.78 -26.55
N TRP A 460 -7.05 49.07 -26.64
CA TRP A 460 -7.96 49.74 -25.71
C TRP A 460 -9.30 50.05 -26.35
N ASN A 461 -10.39 49.81 -25.62
CA ASN A 461 -11.75 50.13 -26.05
C ASN A 461 -12.42 51.08 -25.04
N ALA A 462 -13.15 52.09 -25.53
CA ALA A 462 -13.97 52.96 -24.69
C ALA A 462 -15.35 52.31 -24.46
N GLY A 463 -15.36 51.28 -23.64
CA GLY A 463 -16.45 50.36 -23.33
C GLY A 463 -15.84 49.03 -22.89
N HIS A 464 -16.61 48.07 -22.40
CA HIS A 464 -16.02 46.83 -21.87
C HIS A 464 -15.90 45.73 -22.92
N ILE A 465 -14.72 45.09 -22.96
CA ILE A 465 -14.48 43.82 -23.63
C ILE A 465 -15.00 42.71 -22.72
N ILE A 466 -16.02 42.01 -23.17
CA ILE A 466 -16.72 40.98 -22.39
C ILE A 466 -16.22 39.60 -22.78
N GLU A 467 -15.99 39.40 -24.07
CA GLU A 467 -15.81 38.08 -24.64
C GLU A 467 -14.54 38.03 -25.48
N THR A 468 -13.83 36.91 -25.39
CA THR A 468 -12.61 36.66 -26.14
C THR A 468 -12.54 35.21 -26.58
N ALA A 469 -12.03 35.02 -27.79
CA ALA A 469 -11.74 33.71 -28.37
C ALA A 469 -10.44 33.77 -29.19
N ALA A 470 -9.89 32.60 -29.50
CA ALA A 470 -8.75 32.49 -30.39
C ALA A 470 -8.94 31.27 -31.30
N ALA A 471 -8.64 31.42 -32.58
CA ALA A 471 -8.71 30.35 -33.56
C ALA A 471 -7.81 30.67 -34.76
N ASP A 472 -7.28 29.64 -35.40
CA ASP A 472 -6.60 29.71 -36.69
C ASP A 472 -7.67 29.71 -37.80
N LEU A 473 -8.09 30.90 -38.20
CA LEU A 473 -9.21 31.13 -39.11
C LEU A 473 -8.83 30.89 -40.57
N ASP A 474 -7.60 31.25 -40.95
CA ASP A 474 -7.11 31.12 -42.33
C ASP A 474 -6.27 29.85 -42.56
N LYS A 475 -6.03 29.05 -41.52
CA LYS A 475 -5.32 27.76 -41.53
C LYS A 475 -3.83 27.93 -41.85
N ASP A 476 -3.24 29.07 -41.48
CA ASP A 476 -1.81 29.32 -41.60
C ASP A 476 -1.00 28.81 -40.39
N GLY A 477 -1.69 28.39 -39.32
CA GLY A 477 -1.13 27.85 -38.08
C GLY A 477 -0.88 28.90 -36.99
N GLU A 478 -1.06 30.18 -37.28
CA GLU A 478 -1.12 31.26 -36.31
C GLU A 478 -2.58 31.41 -35.82
N SER A 479 -2.78 31.88 -34.58
CA SER A 479 -4.14 32.12 -34.08
C SER A 479 -4.51 33.58 -34.28
N GLU A 480 -5.65 33.82 -34.91
CA GLU A 480 -6.36 35.08 -34.82
C GLU A 480 -7.05 35.17 -33.46
N PHE A 481 -7.05 36.38 -32.91
CA PHE A 481 -7.70 36.70 -31.66
C PHE A 481 -8.99 37.46 -31.92
N LEU A 482 -10.07 36.98 -31.33
CA LEU A 482 -11.38 37.58 -31.44
C LEU A 482 -11.71 38.24 -30.10
N ALA A 483 -12.25 39.45 -30.14
CA ALA A 483 -12.75 40.13 -28.97
C ALA A 483 -14.09 40.79 -29.26
N GLY A 484 -14.97 40.80 -28.28
CA GLY A 484 -16.29 41.40 -28.40
C GLY A 484 -16.74 42.04 -27.09
N GLY A 485 -17.67 42.99 -27.21
CA GLY A 485 -18.22 43.68 -26.07
C GLY A 485 -19.17 44.78 -26.47
N PHE A 486 -19.15 45.87 -25.70
CA PHE A 486 -19.95 47.07 -25.98
C PHE A 486 -19.08 48.31 -26.06
N ASP A 487 -19.64 49.32 -26.70
CA ASP A 487 -19.06 50.63 -26.87
C ASP A 487 -19.85 51.70 -26.11
N ASN A 488 -19.20 52.53 -25.30
CA ASN A 488 -19.88 53.57 -24.53
C ASN A 488 -20.23 54.82 -25.34
N GLU A 489 -19.47 55.12 -26.41
CA GLU A 489 -19.76 56.26 -27.27
C GLU A 489 -21.08 56.05 -28.02
N THR A 490 -21.21 54.90 -28.69
CA THR A 490 -22.37 54.58 -29.52
C THR A 490 -23.44 53.76 -28.82
N GLY A 491 -23.12 53.13 -27.69
CA GLY A 491 -24.00 52.21 -26.98
C GLY A 491 -24.22 50.87 -27.70
N ARG A 492 -23.47 50.58 -28.77
CA ARG A 492 -23.65 49.40 -29.62
C ARG A 492 -22.72 48.27 -29.24
N ALA A 493 -23.13 47.05 -29.59
CA ALA A 493 -22.25 45.88 -29.57
C ALA A 493 -21.20 45.97 -30.69
N TRP A 494 -20.02 45.42 -30.44
CA TRP A 494 -18.93 45.35 -31.42
C TRP A 494 -18.14 44.04 -31.29
N MET A 495 -17.49 43.66 -32.38
CA MET A 495 -16.57 42.51 -32.44
C MET A 495 -15.37 42.86 -33.30
N ALA A 496 -14.19 42.41 -32.93
CA ALA A 496 -12.99 42.55 -33.73
C ALA A 496 -12.22 41.23 -33.84
N VAL A 497 -11.49 41.11 -34.94
CA VAL A 497 -10.53 40.05 -35.24
C VAL A 497 -9.17 40.70 -35.39
N PHE A 498 -8.17 40.16 -34.70
CA PHE A 498 -6.79 40.65 -34.66
C PHE A 498 -5.82 39.53 -35.01
N HIS A 499 -4.82 39.84 -35.83
CA HIS A 499 -3.55 39.14 -35.72
C HIS A 499 -2.77 39.63 -34.49
N ALA A 500 -1.84 38.83 -33.99
CA ALA A 500 -1.10 39.13 -32.75
C ALA A 500 -0.40 40.51 -32.76
N ASN A 501 0.12 40.92 -33.92
CA ASN A 501 0.81 42.20 -34.13
C ASN A 501 -0.16 43.41 -34.26
N GLU A 502 -1.46 43.17 -34.35
CA GLU A 502 -2.49 44.22 -34.46
C GLU A 502 -3.07 44.63 -33.10
N ILE A 503 -2.77 43.88 -32.03
CA ILE A 503 -3.25 44.16 -30.67
C ILE A 503 -2.46 45.33 -30.06
N GLN A 504 -2.76 46.54 -30.52
CA GLN A 504 -2.13 47.78 -30.08
C GLN A 504 -3.11 48.95 -30.22
N GLY A 505 -2.81 50.10 -29.61
CA GLY A 505 -3.60 51.33 -29.82
C GLY A 505 -5.00 51.29 -29.19
N ALA A 506 -5.95 51.98 -29.81
CA ALA A 506 -7.33 52.11 -29.33
C ALA A 506 -8.37 51.94 -30.46
N ALA A 507 -9.59 51.58 -30.08
CA ALA A 507 -10.75 51.56 -30.97
C ALA A 507 -11.03 52.96 -31.57
N PRO A 508 -11.58 53.05 -32.79
CA PRO A 508 -11.93 54.32 -33.41
C PRO A 508 -13.04 55.05 -32.64
N ARG A 509 -12.85 56.36 -32.44
CA ARG A 509 -13.76 57.25 -31.69
C ARG A 509 -13.86 58.62 -32.36
N SER A 510 -14.99 59.27 -32.20
CA SER A 510 -15.24 60.63 -32.72
C SER A 510 -15.45 61.67 -31.63
N ASP A 511 -15.99 61.26 -30.47
CA ASP A 511 -16.21 62.13 -29.32
C ASP A 511 -14.94 62.22 -28.43
N PRO A 512 -14.40 63.43 -28.18
CA PRO A 512 -13.23 63.65 -27.32
C PRO A 512 -13.33 63.07 -25.91
N ASN A 513 -14.53 62.86 -25.37
CA ASN A 513 -14.72 62.24 -24.06
C ASN A 513 -14.39 60.74 -24.07
N TYR A 514 -14.39 60.10 -25.24
CA TYR A 514 -14.11 58.67 -25.39
C TYR A 514 -12.79 58.39 -26.13
N ILE A 515 -12.18 59.40 -26.76
CA ILE A 515 -10.83 59.28 -27.34
C ILE A 515 -9.80 59.23 -26.20
N LEU A 516 -9.05 58.14 -26.13
CA LEU A 516 -7.98 57.97 -25.13
C LEU A 516 -6.70 58.69 -25.60
N ALA A 517 -6.27 59.70 -24.85
CA ALA A 517 -5.14 60.54 -25.16
C ALA A 517 -3.83 59.72 -25.26
N GLY A 518 -3.03 60.01 -26.29
CA GLY A 518 -1.75 59.36 -26.52
C GLY A 518 -1.84 57.94 -27.10
N LEU A 519 -3.04 57.44 -27.41
CA LEU A 519 -3.23 56.14 -28.05
C LEU A 519 -3.70 56.32 -29.49
N PRO A 520 -2.93 55.84 -30.49
CA PRO A 520 -3.37 55.91 -31.88
C PRO A 520 -4.56 54.97 -32.11
N THR A 521 -5.45 55.36 -33.02
CA THR A 521 -6.49 54.45 -33.51
C THR A 521 -5.86 53.29 -34.24
N THR A 522 -6.20 52.07 -33.85
CA THR A 522 -5.75 50.84 -34.50
C THR A 522 -6.77 50.36 -35.52
N ARG A 523 -6.25 49.63 -36.51
CA ARG A 523 -7.05 48.91 -37.49
C ARG A 523 -6.83 47.40 -37.29
N PRO A 524 -7.76 46.72 -36.60
CA PRO A 524 -7.80 45.26 -36.60
C PRO A 524 -8.09 44.74 -38.02
N SER A 525 -7.76 43.47 -38.28
CA SER A 525 -8.12 42.76 -39.51
C SER A 525 -9.61 42.90 -39.86
N LEU A 526 -10.47 42.77 -38.85
CA LEU A 526 -11.89 43.09 -38.95
C LEU A 526 -12.34 43.79 -37.67
N LEU A 527 -13.13 44.85 -37.81
CA LEU A 527 -13.83 45.49 -36.70
C LEU A 527 -15.28 45.75 -37.15
N LEU A 528 -16.21 45.00 -36.55
CA LEU A 528 -17.63 45.08 -36.78
C LEU A 528 -18.33 45.87 -35.68
N ARG A 529 -19.36 46.62 -36.07
CA ARG A 529 -20.32 47.27 -35.17
C ARG A 529 -21.72 46.81 -35.54
N PHE A 530 -22.43 46.30 -34.56
CA PHE A 530 -23.79 45.79 -34.74
C PHE A 530 -24.81 46.92 -34.57
N PRO A 531 -25.94 46.88 -35.30
CA PRO A 531 -27.03 47.81 -35.08
C PRO A 531 -27.62 47.64 -33.67
N PRO A 532 -28.21 48.70 -33.09
CA PRO A 532 -28.82 48.62 -31.78
C PRO A 532 -30.10 47.79 -31.89
N SER A 533 -30.32 46.95 -30.89
CA SER A 533 -31.54 46.20 -30.73
C SER A 533 -32.72 47.13 -30.44
N PRO A 534 -33.96 46.68 -30.66
CA PRO A 534 -35.16 47.40 -30.22
C PRO A 534 -35.23 47.63 -28.69
N PHE A 535 -34.37 46.97 -27.91
CA PHE A 535 -34.31 47.04 -26.45
C PHE A 535 -33.25 47.99 -25.92
N TRP A 536 -32.42 48.53 -26.82
CA TRP A 536 -31.41 49.48 -26.45
C TRP A 536 -32.02 50.77 -25.91
N GLN A 537 -31.49 51.26 -24.79
CA GLN A 537 -31.88 52.54 -24.20
C GLN A 537 -30.65 53.30 -23.72
N ARG A 538 -30.49 54.54 -24.18
CA ARG A 538 -29.41 55.43 -23.72
C ARG A 538 -29.46 55.57 -22.19
N GLY A 539 -28.33 55.29 -21.54
CA GLY A 539 -28.21 55.36 -20.07
C GLY A 539 -28.86 54.19 -19.31
N GLY A 540 -29.47 53.23 -20.01
CA GLY A 540 -30.09 52.03 -19.44
C GLY A 540 -29.48 50.76 -20.04
N HIS A 541 -30.31 50.01 -20.75
CA HIS A 541 -30.01 48.73 -21.38
C HIS A 541 -29.07 48.89 -22.59
N ARG A 542 -27.94 48.17 -22.59
CA ARG A 542 -26.91 48.23 -23.65
C ARG A 542 -26.70 46.87 -24.28
N ASP A 543 -26.56 46.86 -25.60
CA ASP A 543 -26.25 45.65 -26.33
C ASP A 543 -24.75 45.36 -26.24
N HIS A 544 -24.39 44.08 -26.18
CA HIS A 544 -23.01 43.63 -26.16
C HIS A 544 -22.87 42.29 -26.88
N VAL A 545 -21.68 42.00 -27.39
CA VAL A 545 -21.33 40.63 -27.79
C VAL A 545 -21.06 39.81 -26.53
N GLY A 546 -21.91 38.81 -26.28
CA GLY A 546 -21.87 37.99 -25.08
C GLY A 546 -21.21 36.62 -25.29
N VAL A 547 -21.21 36.12 -26.53
CA VAL A 547 -20.56 34.85 -26.91
C VAL A 547 -19.88 35.04 -28.27
N ILE A 548 -18.67 34.50 -28.38
CA ILE A 548 -17.96 34.29 -29.64
C ILE A 548 -17.54 32.83 -29.64
N GLU A 549 -18.05 32.06 -30.60
CA GLU A 549 -17.75 30.64 -30.73
C GLU A 549 -17.32 30.35 -32.16
N VAL A 550 -16.18 29.67 -32.31
CA VAL A 550 -15.67 29.27 -33.62
C VAL A 550 -16.12 27.84 -33.89
N VAL A 551 -17.01 27.64 -34.87
CA VAL A 551 -17.63 26.35 -35.21
C VAL A 551 -17.31 26.02 -36.67
N GLY A 552 -16.37 25.09 -36.87
CA GLY A 552 -15.93 24.69 -38.19
C GLY A 552 -15.35 25.87 -38.98
N ASN A 553 -16.05 26.26 -40.04
CA ASN A 553 -15.69 27.35 -40.95
C ASN A 553 -16.54 28.63 -40.71
N THR A 554 -17.15 28.76 -39.53
CA THR A 554 -17.99 29.91 -39.19
C THR A 554 -17.73 30.37 -37.77
N ILE A 555 -17.92 31.66 -37.52
CA ILE A 555 -17.84 32.26 -36.20
C ILE A 555 -19.26 32.64 -35.80
N ASN A 556 -19.79 31.96 -34.78
CA ASN A 556 -21.05 32.34 -34.15
C ASN A 556 -20.81 33.51 -33.19
N ILE A 557 -21.63 34.55 -33.32
CA ILE A 557 -21.55 35.79 -32.55
C ILE A 557 -22.92 36.04 -31.94
N ASP A 558 -23.05 35.84 -30.64
CA ASP A 558 -24.30 36.09 -29.94
C ASP A 558 -24.30 37.48 -29.33
N VAL A 559 -25.34 38.25 -29.66
CA VAL A 559 -25.55 39.60 -29.11
C VAL A 559 -26.60 39.53 -28.01
N GLY A 560 -26.23 40.03 -26.83
CA GLY A 560 -27.06 40.12 -25.65
C GLY A 560 -27.26 41.56 -25.18
N ASN A 561 -28.01 41.76 -24.10
CA ASN A 561 -28.19 43.07 -23.48
C ASN A 561 -27.90 43.03 -21.97
N ALA A 562 -26.93 43.83 -21.52
CA ALA A 562 -26.38 43.76 -20.18
C ALA A 562 -27.34 44.29 -19.09
N GLY A 563 -28.29 45.14 -19.46
CA GLY A 563 -29.22 45.73 -18.50
C GLY A 563 -30.43 44.85 -18.17
N LEU A 564 -30.61 43.72 -18.86
CA LEU A 564 -31.79 42.85 -18.70
C LEU A 564 -31.59 41.75 -17.65
N ILE A 565 -30.36 41.53 -17.21
CA ILE A 565 -29.95 40.35 -16.41
C ILE A 565 -29.84 40.67 -14.91
N TYR A 566 -29.71 41.95 -14.53
CA TYR A 566 -29.50 42.38 -13.13
C TYR A 566 -30.64 42.02 -12.13
N GLY A 567 -31.71 41.34 -12.57
CA GLY A 567 -32.89 41.08 -11.75
C GLY A 567 -33.10 39.65 -11.23
N ILE A 568 -32.49 38.60 -11.81
CA ILE A 568 -32.98 37.23 -11.56
C ILE A 568 -31.88 36.18 -11.31
N LEU A 569 -30.76 36.13 -12.03
CA LEU A 569 -29.72 35.08 -11.87
C LEU A 569 -28.33 35.59 -12.32
N ASP A 570 -27.32 35.55 -11.43
CA ASP A 570 -25.96 36.10 -11.61
C ASP A 570 -25.10 35.47 -12.74
N ASP A 571 -25.60 34.44 -13.45
CA ASP A 571 -24.76 33.55 -14.27
C ASP A 571 -25.33 33.24 -15.67
N LEU A 572 -26.47 33.85 -16.06
CA LEU A 572 -27.09 33.62 -17.38
C LEU A 572 -26.78 34.76 -18.36
N LYS A 573 -26.00 34.43 -19.40
CA LYS A 573 -25.84 35.29 -20.58
C LYS A 573 -27.14 35.27 -21.37
N PHE A 574 -27.86 36.40 -21.42
CA PHE A 574 -29.06 36.54 -22.24
C PHE A 574 -28.67 36.83 -23.69
N ILE A 575 -28.96 35.88 -24.57
CA ILE A 575 -28.74 35.99 -26.02
C ILE A 575 -30.04 36.47 -26.66
N MET A 576 -29.99 37.55 -27.43
CA MET A 576 -31.14 38.10 -28.16
C MET A 576 -31.20 37.60 -29.60
N TYR A 577 -30.06 37.61 -30.28
CA TYR A 577 -29.92 37.19 -31.67
C TYR A 577 -28.46 36.79 -31.93
N SER A 578 -28.27 35.99 -32.97
CA SER A 578 -26.96 35.43 -33.32
C SER A 578 -26.61 35.81 -34.75
N TYR A 579 -25.32 36.01 -34.99
CA TYR A 579 -24.78 36.15 -36.32
C TYR A 579 -23.77 35.06 -36.62
N LEU A 580 -23.81 34.55 -37.84
CA LEU A 580 -22.78 33.66 -38.38
C LEU A 580 -21.89 34.47 -39.32
N LEU A 581 -20.67 34.74 -38.87
CA LEU A 581 -19.61 35.35 -39.69
C LEU A 581 -18.87 34.24 -40.43
N ALA A 582 -18.72 34.40 -41.75
CA ALA A 582 -17.94 33.47 -42.57
C ALA A 582 -16.46 33.48 -42.16
N ASP A 583 -15.78 32.34 -42.25
CA ASP A 583 -14.34 32.18 -41.97
C ASP A 583 -13.46 33.11 -42.82
N ASP A 584 -13.90 33.44 -44.04
CA ASP A 584 -13.21 34.38 -44.91
C ASP A 584 -13.34 35.86 -44.50
N LEU A 585 -14.11 36.14 -43.44
CA LEU A 585 -14.36 37.46 -42.85
C LEU A 585 -15.00 38.48 -43.81
N LYS A 586 -15.68 38.04 -44.88
CA LYS A 586 -16.27 38.94 -45.89
C LYS A 586 -17.78 39.12 -45.79
N SER A 587 -18.49 38.22 -45.11
CA SER A 587 -19.94 38.28 -45.01
C SER A 587 -20.43 37.75 -43.67
N ILE A 588 -21.58 38.26 -43.24
CA ILE A 588 -22.24 37.86 -42.01
C ILE A 588 -23.71 37.53 -42.27
N THR A 589 -24.24 36.53 -41.58
CA THR A 589 -25.64 36.12 -41.69
C THR A 589 -26.31 36.26 -40.35
N LEU A 590 -27.35 37.09 -40.26
CA LEU A 590 -28.24 37.14 -39.11
C LEU A 590 -29.04 35.84 -39.05
N HIS A 591 -29.02 35.19 -37.90
CA HIS A 591 -29.60 33.87 -37.68
C HIS A 591 -30.52 33.89 -36.46
N ASP A 592 -31.71 33.27 -36.59
CA ASP A 592 -32.73 33.27 -35.55
C ASP A 592 -32.71 31.96 -34.73
N LEU A 593 -32.33 32.03 -33.44
CA LEU A 593 -32.96 31.43 -32.24
C LEU A 593 -32.08 31.58 -30.96
N PRO A 594 -32.66 31.58 -29.71
CA PRO A 594 -34.02 31.14 -29.40
C PRO A 594 -35.02 32.09 -28.70
N ASP A 595 -36.25 31.93 -29.22
CA ASP A 595 -37.62 32.26 -28.81
C ASP A 595 -37.99 31.90 -27.34
N TYR A 596 -37.21 31.03 -26.67
CA TYR A 596 -37.59 30.51 -25.35
C TYR A 596 -37.41 31.52 -24.20
N LEU A 597 -36.29 32.25 -24.15
CA LEU A 597 -36.07 33.32 -23.17
C LEU A 597 -36.79 34.61 -23.57
N PHE A 598 -36.98 34.80 -24.87
CA PHE A 598 -37.73 35.89 -25.46
C PHE A 598 -39.22 35.86 -25.06
N ALA A 599 -39.81 34.67 -24.90
CA ALA A 599 -41.19 34.50 -24.44
C ALA A 599 -41.47 35.02 -23.02
N GLN A 600 -40.52 34.90 -22.08
CA GLN A 600 -40.65 35.51 -20.75
C GLN A 600 -40.55 37.05 -20.81
N TYR A 601 -39.79 37.55 -21.77
CA TYR A 601 -39.55 38.97 -21.98
C TYR A 601 -40.70 39.68 -22.72
N LEU A 602 -41.36 38.93 -23.63
CA LEU A 602 -42.67 39.24 -24.19
C LEU A 602 -43.71 39.57 -23.11
N ALA A 603 -43.62 38.99 -21.91
CA ALA A 603 -44.50 39.34 -20.79
C ALA A 603 -44.20 40.74 -20.20
N GLN A 604 -42.94 41.18 -20.21
CA GLN A 604 -42.50 42.47 -19.66
C GLN A 604 -42.68 43.63 -20.66
N PHE A 605 -42.41 43.41 -21.96
CA PHE A 605 -42.49 44.45 -23.00
C PHE A 605 -43.70 44.29 -23.96
N LYS A 606 -44.50 43.24 -23.78
CA LYS A 606 -45.81 42.99 -24.43
C LYS A 606 -45.81 42.88 -25.97
N LYS A 607 -44.66 42.74 -26.66
CA LYS A 607 -44.60 42.64 -28.14
C LYS A 607 -43.48 41.71 -28.64
N PRO A 608 -43.74 40.84 -29.65
CA PRO A 608 -42.70 40.02 -30.28
C PRO A 608 -41.84 40.86 -31.23
N LEU A 609 -40.67 40.36 -31.64
CA LEU A 609 -39.93 40.98 -32.74
C LEU A 609 -40.78 40.93 -34.01
N THR A 610 -40.98 42.08 -34.63
CA THR A 610 -41.63 42.16 -35.94
C THR A 610 -40.60 41.92 -37.04
N GLY A 611 -41.05 41.58 -38.25
CA GLY A 611 -40.15 41.52 -39.40
C GLY A 611 -39.41 42.84 -39.66
N ILE A 612 -39.98 43.98 -39.24
CA ILE A 612 -39.30 45.30 -39.29
C ILE A 612 -38.14 45.36 -38.30
N ASP A 613 -38.31 44.79 -37.10
CA ASP A 613 -37.25 44.75 -36.09
C ASP A 613 -36.09 43.87 -36.55
N VAL A 614 -36.37 42.73 -37.19
CA VAL A 614 -35.34 41.87 -37.81
C VAL A 614 -34.59 42.62 -38.91
N GLN A 615 -35.30 43.35 -39.79
CA GLN A 615 -34.66 44.15 -40.84
C GLN A 615 -33.77 45.26 -40.27
N ARG A 616 -34.08 45.79 -39.09
CA ARG A 616 -33.23 46.78 -38.40
C ARG A 616 -31.94 46.19 -37.83
N LEU A 617 -31.86 44.86 -37.69
CA LEU A 617 -30.68 44.15 -37.22
C LEU A 617 -29.69 43.75 -38.34
N LEU A 618 -30.08 43.92 -39.61
CA LEU A 618 -29.22 43.63 -40.77
C LEU A 618 -28.10 44.65 -41.04
N PRO A 619 -28.25 45.97 -40.79
CA PRO A 619 -27.22 46.97 -41.12
C PRO A 619 -25.97 46.89 -40.22
N VAL A 620 -25.19 45.81 -40.34
CA VAL A 620 -23.87 45.67 -39.71
C VAL A 620 -22.88 46.56 -40.44
N GLU A 621 -22.02 47.23 -39.69
CA GLU A 621 -21.00 48.12 -40.23
C GLU A 621 -19.62 47.57 -39.93
N ARG A 622 -18.65 47.84 -40.80
CA ARG A 622 -17.23 47.57 -40.56
C ARG A 622 -16.42 48.86 -40.57
N TRP A 623 -15.35 48.91 -39.79
CA TRP A 623 -14.36 49.98 -39.88
C TRP A 623 -13.39 49.71 -41.02
N ASN A 624 -13.25 50.65 -41.95
CA ASN A 624 -12.32 50.51 -43.09
C ASN A 624 -10.91 51.10 -42.82
N GLY A 625 -10.70 51.68 -41.63
CA GLY A 625 -9.50 52.44 -41.27
C GLY A 625 -9.75 53.94 -41.07
N ASN A 626 -10.78 54.48 -41.74
CA ASN A 626 -11.10 55.91 -41.73
C ASN A 626 -12.55 56.19 -41.31
N GLU A 627 -13.50 55.35 -41.72
CA GLU A 627 -14.92 55.50 -41.44
C GLU A 627 -15.63 54.14 -41.30
N TRP A 628 -16.84 54.19 -40.75
CA TRP A 628 -17.74 53.04 -40.69
C TRP A 628 -18.49 52.90 -42.01
N VAL A 629 -18.34 51.75 -42.67
CA VAL A 629 -19.01 51.44 -43.95
C VAL A 629 -19.90 50.21 -43.80
N PRO A 630 -20.96 50.06 -44.61
CA PRO A 630 -21.80 48.85 -44.59
C PRO A 630 -20.96 47.57 -44.78
N PHE A 631 -21.27 46.54 -44.02
CA PHE A 631 -20.71 45.20 -44.14
C PHE A 631 -21.73 44.26 -44.78
N PRO A 632 -21.35 43.38 -45.73
CA PRO A 632 -22.28 42.47 -46.37
C PRO A 632 -22.99 41.57 -45.35
N ALA A 633 -24.27 41.84 -45.13
CA ALA A 633 -25.11 41.13 -44.19
C ALA A 633 -26.35 40.54 -44.90
N SER A 634 -26.71 39.31 -44.55
CA SER A 634 -27.91 38.64 -45.07
C SER A 634 -28.74 38.04 -43.93
N TYR A 635 -29.98 37.67 -44.22
CA TYR A 635 -30.85 36.97 -43.27
C TYR A 635 -30.95 35.49 -43.66
N GLY A 636 -30.57 34.59 -42.75
CA GLY A 636 -30.62 33.15 -42.94
C GLY A 636 -31.92 32.53 -42.42
N THR A 637 -32.58 31.70 -43.22
CA THR A 637 -33.77 30.93 -42.82
C THR A 637 -33.42 29.44 -42.77
N ALA A 638 -32.64 29.00 -41.77
CA ALA A 638 -32.34 27.58 -41.58
C ALA A 638 -32.14 27.27 -40.10
N VAL A 639 -32.38 26.02 -39.68
CA VAL A 639 -32.28 25.57 -38.28
C VAL A 639 -30.85 25.12 -38.01
N PRO A 640 -30.13 25.61 -36.99
CA PRO A 640 -28.92 24.95 -36.52
C PRO A 640 -29.38 23.73 -35.72
N SER A 641 -29.11 22.53 -36.24
CA SER A 641 -29.33 21.30 -35.49
C SER A 641 -28.40 21.26 -34.27
N HIS A 642 -28.91 21.60 -33.08
CA HIS A 642 -28.16 21.41 -31.84
C HIS A 642 -28.16 19.93 -31.44
N ALA A 643 -27.08 19.25 -31.79
CA ALA A 643 -26.61 18.07 -31.05
C ALA A 643 -25.37 18.51 -30.26
N GLY A 644 -25.52 18.93 -29.01
CA GLY A 644 -24.39 19.11 -28.09
C GLY A 644 -24.30 20.42 -27.31
N LEU A 645 -25.31 20.73 -26.48
CA LEU A 645 -25.12 21.62 -25.32
C LEU A 645 -25.63 20.85 -24.09
N HIS A 646 -24.69 20.42 -23.24
CA HIS A 646 -24.91 19.81 -21.92
C HIS A 646 -24.18 20.62 -20.87
#